data_AF-A0A956TCN8-F1
#
_entry.id   AF-A0A956TCN8-F1
#
_cell.length_a   1.000
_cell.length_b   1.000
_cell.length_c   1.000
_cell.angle_alpha   90.00
_cell.angle_beta   90.00
_cell.angle_gamma   90.00
#
_symmetry.space_group_name_H-M   'P 1'
#
loop_
_entity.id
_entity.type
_entity.pdbx_description
1 polymer ?
#
loop_
_entity_poly.entity_id
_entity_poly.type
_entity_poly.pdbx_seq_one_letter_code
_entity_poly.pdbx_strand_id
1 'polypeptide(L)'
;MSFLEELIKEGAVEERKASFSLAMDKAKEKLKRFQLPDPNFYILQLIQGLIASGATEIHADYDRRELREDRLKLYFNGPGYDRFELETLYDHLFSSGRDRSQDRTRELALAIVSCQALNPSVIRLDSNGFQWRKTPETNQLEQVVKSPPEKYHFFEIEVETGGKDVGLLQTHCHNCRIVLTLNGNNICSESTLYMGTPWPNHRFEGDEVRGAVGLGYGQMEQTSLTFLRYGVQICRRWEKRIHPPVAMIVESESVRKNASQSDMVEDEAYFACITKLQDVLLSLSQELGRRRIPSYQRDTVFSYLLAFFDEWLSARDLEDLSSLPENLQKLLDICIFADIKGRLHSLRNIKTEYDKEGQLSLATKKLPYAKIPNDWLVLCPTERQVRTLRKLFPKVHFVNGDLVRASRQGRRDQVETAESMAFLMQTQAAVGNAHFMVGVPNQHPSGVCRVVCASQKEQRGVESEFRGWSLFAQTSFRLAQLERMGLQAIEQMAPELFAGLEAQIVMDTEHQLRRFRAREHLMSYWSWLLSSMGDSLTLDPQVRQQRARSALGEKSWQAAVFETRQQEKVSLADISRWLAEFGSVTVAFGGPKNEDDHALDASTASHQVLETIFGDPEVVEASFEEPRMAERKHQVQLAGAAQAEQFDPLPETKTAEQEQAELDRLKAEFHQVLEAPPEEAELSADEPAPLPPPVPIPVFGEATSSPSQTSDESAQTDKTRSQRERELSLLLAAPKLVGKSFKREGLAGYLCVPRTGANTIVIYQQDNRVGEFDPGEIRASGWVDIPGAALSADEQTVLERELDELYQLLADSMIHLEPHEPEFRRGQVYLYGYVAARRERVLRQLELGGHSPLTRLHFLPASGQSLTSLDALYQVTQQTGRLRVAEPGLDDPGQEQVVAELGGLLTETYYQQLFGCPIDKLEKPQQEPPEQKLLKALRREFSRICADPELGLPPELLTGLGWGEPTRFFQLGSRYYIHHRPHSGTTEINPAHGLVKKVLKSFEKDPRMVPVLVSSVYTAINKALEEVEDYHELAFLEALLDSHPNG
;
A
#
# COMPACT_ATOMS: atom_id res chain seq x y z
N MET A 1 -55.07 13.49 6.99
CA MET A 1 -55.79 12.21 6.96
C MET A 1 -55.97 11.86 5.50
N SER A 2 -55.35 10.76 5.10
CA SER A 2 -55.13 10.35 3.71
C SER A 2 -56.39 9.69 3.15
N PHE A 3 -56.66 9.87 1.86
CA PHE A 3 -57.74 9.22 1.09
C PHE A 3 -57.84 7.70 1.33
N LEU A 4 -56.71 7.05 1.67
CA LEU A 4 -56.65 5.64 2.06
C LEU A 4 -57.34 5.33 3.40
N GLU A 5 -57.31 6.25 4.37
CA GLU A 5 -57.97 6.08 5.67
C GLU A 5 -59.50 6.21 5.55
N GLU A 6 -59.98 6.93 4.53
CA GLU A 6 -61.41 7.06 4.20
C GLU A 6 -61.93 5.76 3.55
N LEU A 7 -61.19 5.17 2.60
CA LEU A 7 -61.55 3.90 1.96
C LEU A 7 -61.54 2.69 2.92
N ILE A 8 -60.61 2.68 3.90
CA ILE A 8 -60.57 1.63 4.93
C ILE A 8 -61.75 1.77 5.91
N LYS A 9 -62.21 2.99 6.20
CA LYS A 9 -63.39 3.24 7.04
C LYS A 9 -64.70 2.87 6.35
N GLU A 10 -64.75 2.89 5.03
CA GLU A 10 -65.95 2.53 4.24
C GLU A 10 -66.13 1.02 4.00
N GLY A 11 -65.26 0.17 4.55
CA GLY A 11 -65.41 -1.28 4.47
C GLY A 11 -65.16 -1.86 3.07
N ALA A 12 -64.41 -1.14 2.23
CA ALA A 12 -63.97 -1.65 0.93
C ALA A 12 -62.99 -2.82 1.12
N VAL A 13 -63.47 -4.04 0.90
CA VAL A 13 -62.62 -5.24 0.80
C VAL A 13 -61.95 -5.19 -0.57
N GLU A 14 -60.69 -4.78 -0.62
CA GLU A 14 -59.88 -4.77 -1.83
C GLU A 14 -59.49 -6.23 -2.20
N GLU A 15 -60.34 -6.94 -2.95
CA GLU A 15 -59.93 -8.18 -3.62
C GLU A 15 -59.07 -7.84 -4.85
N ARG A 16 -57.81 -7.44 -4.65
CA ARG A 16 -56.82 -7.45 -5.75
C ARG A 16 -56.31 -8.88 -5.97
N LYS A 17 -57.11 -9.73 -6.62
CA LYS A 17 -56.67 -11.01 -7.22
C LYS A 17 -56.20 -10.82 -8.67
N ALA A 18 -55.36 -9.82 -8.92
CA ALA A 18 -54.62 -9.74 -10.18
C ALA A 18 -53.22 -10.31 -9.95
N SER A 19 -53.04 -11.61 -10.17
CA SER A 19 -51.71 -12.22 -10.20
C SER A 19 -51.00 -11.80 -11.49
N PHE A 20 -49.87 -11.09 -11.38
CA PHE A 20 -49.01 -10.85 -12.52
C PHE A 20 -48.44 -12.19 -13.00
N SER A 21 -48.87 -12.66 -14.18
CA SER A 21 -48.25 -13.83 -14.82
C SER A 21 -46.92 -13.38 -15.43
N LEU A 22 -45.82 -13.63 -14.73
CA LEU A 22 -44.49 -13.45 -15.32
C LEU A 22 -44.32 -14.47 -16.45
N ALA A 23 -43.98 -14.02 -17.65
CA ALA A 23 -43.58 -14.92 -18.73
C ALA A 23 -42.24 -15.57 -18.34
N MET A 24 -42.31 -16.73 -17.67
CA MET A 24 -41.17 -17.40 -17.06
C MET A 24 -40.02 -17.63 -18.04
N ASP A 25 -40.32 -17.91 -19.30
CA ASP A 25 -39.29 -18.14 -20.32
C ASP A 25 -38.50 -16.85 -20.63
N LYS A 26 -39.19 -15.71 -20.74
CA LYS A 26 -38.52 -14.41 -20.93
C LYS A 26 -37.73 -13.99 -19.69
N ALA A 27 -38.25 -14.31 -18.50
CA ALA A 27 -37.54 -14.06 -17.25
C ALA A 27 -36.26 -14.90 -17.19
N LYS A 28 -36.32 -16.20 -17.52
CA LYS A 28 -35.15 -17.08 -17.61
C LYS A 28 -34.12 -16.59 -18.62
N GLU A 29 -34.55 -16.14 -19.80
CA GLU A 29 -33.64 -15.60 -20.83
C GLU A 29 -32.92 -14.33 -20.34
N LYS A 30 -33.63 -13.46 -19.61
CA LYS A 30 -33.02 -12.28 -18.98
C LYS A 30 -32.05 -12.66 -17.87
N LEU A 31 -32.44 -13.56 -16.98
CA LEU A 31 -31.56 -14.05 -15.90
C LEU A 31 -30.30 -14.68 -16.50
N LYS A 32 -30.41 -15.49 -17.55
CA LYS A 32 -29.27 -16.06 -18.27
C LYS A 32 -28.25 -15.00 -18.70
N ARG A 33 -28.69 -13.82 -19.15
CA ARG A 33 -27.80 -12.76 -19.65
C ARG A 33 -27.30 -11.79 -18.59
N PHE A 34 -28.11 -11.50 -17.56
CA PHE A 34 -27.88 -10.36 -16.67
C PHE A 34 -27.76 -10.73 -15.19
N GLN A 35 -27.86 -12.01 -14.83
CA GLN A 35 -27.89 -12.40 -13.42
C GLN A 35 -26.54 -12.29 -12.71
N LEU A 36 -25.44 -12.53 -13.42
CA LEU A 36 -24.08 -12.35 -12.93
C LEU A 36 -23.36 -11.32 -13.81
N PRO A 37 -22.45 -10.50 -13.26
CA PRO A 37 -21.65 -9.58 -14.06
C PRO A 37 -20.73 -10.32 -15.05
N ASP A 38 -20.28 -11.52 -14.68
CA ASP A 38 -19.55 -12.46 -15.54
C ASP A 38 -20.20 -13.85 -15.40
N PRO A 39 -20.66 -14.48 -16.50
CA PRO A 39 -21.17 -15.85 -16.48
C PRO A 39 -20.20 -16.87 -15.88
N ASN A 40 -18.88 -16.65 -15.94
CA ASN A 40 -17.86 -17.52 -15.33
C ASN A 40 -18.02 -17.63 -13.80
N PHE A 41 -18.70 -16.68 -13.15
CA PHE A 41 -19.01 -16.78 -11.72
C PHE A 41 -20.06 -17.86 -11.38
N TYR A 42 -20.59 -18.58 -12.38
CA TYR A 42 -21.46 -19.74 -12.15
C TYR A 42 -20.84 -20.73 -11.16
N ILE A 43 -19.52 -20.95 -11.24
CA ILE A 43 -18.81 -21.89 -10.37
C ILE A 43 -18.87 -21.47 -8.89
N LEU A 44 -18.83 -20.17 -8.62
CA LEU A 44 -18.93 -19.64 -7.25
C LEU A 44 -20.34 -19.84 -6.68
N GLN A 45 -21.38 -19.71 -7.49
CA GLN A 45 -22.76 -20.03 -7.07
C GLN A 45 -22.96 -21.54 -6.89
N LEU A 46 -22.31 -22.35 -7.73
CA LEU A 46 -22.37 -23.80 -7.61
C LEU A 46 -21.77 -24.26 -6.28
N ILE A 47 -20.56 -23.80 -5.93
CA ILE A 47 -19.94 -24.11 -4.64
C ILE A 47 -20.82 -23.64 -3.47
N GLN A 48 -21.39 -22.43 -3.55
CA GLN A 48 -22.34 -21.95 -2.53
C GLN A 48 -23.55 -22.88 -2.37
N GLY A 49 -24.18 -23.30 -3.47
CA GLY A 49 -25.32 -24.22 -3.45
C GLY A 49 -24.95 -25.58 -2.85
N LEU A 50 -23.78 -26.12 -3.20
CA LEU A 50 -23.28 -27.37 -2.65
C LEU A 50 -23.02 -27.26 -1.14
N ILE A 51 -22.38 -26.20 -0.66
CA ILE A 51 -22.16 -25.98 0.78
C ILE A 51 -23.50 -25.77 1.51
N ALA A 52 -24.39 -24.95 0.95
CA ALA A 52 -25.73 -24.73 1.49
C ALA A 52 -26.55 -26.03 1.55
N SER A 53 -26.28 -27.00 0.68
CA SER A 53 -26.92 -28.31 0.73
C SER A 53 -26.49 -29.16 1.93
N GLY A 54 -25.41 -28.78 2.62
CA GLY A 54 -24.82 -29.49 3.76
C GLY A 54 -23.54 -30.26 3.42
N ALA A 55 -22.87 -29.92 2.31
CA ALA A 55 -21.59 -30.53 1.98
C ALA A 55 -20.49 -30.14 2.97
N THR A 56 -19.63 -31.09 3.32
CA THR A 56 -18.43 -30.88 4.15
C THR A 56 -17.12 -31.15 3.39
N GLU A 57 -17.22 -31.79 2.22
CA GLU A 57 -16.13 -32.11 1.32
C GLU A 57 -16.60 -31.91 -0.14
N ILE A 58 -15.81 -31.18 -0.92
CA ILE A 58 -15.99 -31.02 -2.37
C ILE A 58 -14.65 -31.32 -3.06
N HIS A 59 -14.66 -32.25 -4.00
CA HIS A 59 -13.52 -32.57 -4.86
C HIS A 59 -13.81 -32.07 -6.27
N ALA A 60 -13.04 -31.09 -6.70
CA ALA A 60 -13.07 -30.57 -8.07
C ALA A 60 -11.94 -31.21 -8.88
N ASP A 61 -12.31 -31.87 -9.98
CA ASP A 61 -11.37 -32.32 -11.01
C ASP A 61 -11.59 -31.48 -12.26
N TYR A 62 -10.54 -30.79 -12.68
CA TYR A 62 -10.51 -29.93 -13.86
C TYR A 62 -9.54 -30.52 -14.89
N ASP A 63 -10.09 -30.98 -16.01
CA ASP A 63 -9.35 -31.56 -17.14
C ASP A 63 -9.36 -30.57 -18.32
N ARG A 64 -8.23 -29.91 -18.57
CA ARG A 64 -8.04 -29.04 -19.73
C ARG A 64 -7.66 -29.91 -20.93
N ARG A 65 -8.52 -29.94 -21.94
CA ARG A 65 -8.27 -30.72 -23.16
C ARG A 65 -7.77 -29.80 -24.27
N GLU A 66 -6.61 -30.10 -24.84
CA GLU A 66 -5.95 -29.25 -25.86
C GLU A 66 -6.81 -28.94 -27.11
N LEU A 67 -7.86 -29.73 -27.37
CA LEU A 67 -8.71 -29.64 -28.55
C LEU A 67 -10.22 -29.73 -28.24
N ARG A 68 -10.64 -29.60 -26.96
CA ARG A 68 -12.05 -29.71 -26.55
C ARG A 68 -12.36 -28.73 -25.43
N GLU A 69 -13.66 -28.53 -25.19
CA GLU A 69 -14.20 -27.80 -24.05
C GLU A 69 -13.56 -28.25 -22.74
N ASP A 70 -13.41 -27.31 -21.80
CA ASP A 70 -12.92 -27.63 -20.47
C ASP A 70 -13.95 -28.52 -19.76
N ARG A 71 -13.47 -29.56 -19.08
CA ARG A 71 -14.34 -30.46 -18.32
C ARG A 71 -14.10 -30.27 -16.84
N LEU A 72 -15.12 -29.77 -16.15
CA LEU A 72 -15.15 -29.65 -14.71
C LEU A 72 -16.05 -30.74 -14.12
N LYS A 73 -15.50 -31.50 -13.18
CA LYS A 73 -16.24 -32.47 -12.37
C LYS A 73 -16.17 -32.06 -10.92
N LEU A 74 -17.31 -32.03 -10.23
CA LEU A 74 -17.40 -31.84 -8.80
C LEU A 74 -18.00 -33.08 -8.16
N TYR A 75 -17.33 -33.63 -7.16
CA TYR A 75 -17.86 -34.64 -6.27
C TYR A 75 -18.09 -34.00 -4.92
N PHE A 76 -19.26 -34.18 -4.32
CA PHE A 76 -19.54 -33.60 -3.01
C PHE A 76 -20.23 -34.61 -2.11
N ASN A 77 -19.85 -34.60 -0.84
CA ASN A 77 -20.61 -35.32 0.17
C ASN A 77 -21.77 -34.43 0.64
N GLY A 78 -22.85 -35.02 1.15
CA GLY A 78 -24.00 -34.25 1.62
C GLY A 78 -25.32 -34.98 1.37
N PRO A 79 -26.45 -34.38 1.78
CA PRO A 79 -27.79 -34.94 1.56
C PRO A 79 -28.16 -35.10 0.08
N GLY A 80 -27.48 -34.39 -0.82
CA GLY A 80 -27.85 -34.34 -2.24
C GLY A 80 -29.17 -33.61 -2.47
N TYR A 81 -29.65 -33.63 -3.71
CA TYR A 81 -30.92 -33.06 -4.15
C TYR A 81 -31.93 -34.17 -4.43
N ASP A 82 -33.16 -34.00 -3.98
CA ASP A 82 -34.23 -34.94 -4.27
C ASP A 82 -34.82 -34.70 -5.66
N ARG A 83 -35.71 -35.60 -6.07
CA ARG A 83 -36.36 -35.51 -7.39
C ARG A 83 -37.17 -34.23 -7.55
N PHE A 84 -37.91 -33.83 -6.53
CA PHE A 84 -38.82 -32.68 -6.61
C PHE A 84 -38.00 -31.40 -6.77
N GLU A 85 -36.94 -31.22 -5.99
CA GLU A 85 -36.03 -30.08 -6.11
C GLU A 85 -35.41 -29.96 -7.51
N LEU A 86 -35.06 -31.09 -8.14
CA LEU A 86 -34.51 -31.11 -9.50
C LEU A 86 -35.59 -30.84 -10.58
N GLU A 87 -36.82 -31.29 -10.38
CA GLU A 87 -37.96 -31.00 -11.27
C GLU A 87 -38.36 -29.53 -11.21
N THR A 88 -38.36 -28.93 -10.02
CA THR A 88 -38.76 -27.53 -9.78
C THR A 88 -37.56 -26.58 -9.67
N LEU A 89 -36.38 -26.99 -10.13
CA LEU A 89 -35.13 -26.25 -9.92
C LEU A 89 -35.23 -24.77 -10.32
N TYR A 90 -35.83 -24.49 -11.48
CA TYR A 90 -35.96 -23.12 -11.97
C TYR A 90 -37.00 -22.28 -11.22
N ASP A 91 -37.96 -22.89 -10.54
CA ASP A 91 -38.97 -22.18 -9.76
C ASP A 91 -38.33 -21.53 -8.52
N HIS A 92 -37.26 -22.13 -8.00
CA HIS A 92 -36.47 -21.61 -6.89
C HIS A 92 -35.67 -20.35 -7.24
N LEU A 93 -35.54 -19.96 -8.53
CA LEU A 93 -34.94 -18.67 -8.90
C LEU A 93 -35.76 -17.47 -8.41
N PHE A 94 -37.07 -17.67 -8.26
CA PHE A 94 -38.01 -16.63 -7.88
C PHE A 94 -38.43 -16.72 -6.41
N SER A 95 -37.86 -17.66 -5.66
CA SER A 95 -38.10 -17.71 -4.22
C SER A 95 -37.44 -16.51 -3.53
N SER A 96 -38.03 -16.08 -2.41
CA SER A 96 -37.50 -14.97 -1.65
C SER A 96 -36.11 -15.31 -1.14
N GLY A 97 -35.11 -14.49 -1.47
CA GLY A 97 -33.74 -14.64 -0.95
C GLY A 97 -33.59 -14.40 0.57
N ARG A 98 -34.70 -14.22 1.29
CA ARG A 98 -34.74 -14.13 2.77
C ARG A 98 -34.78 -15.52 3.42
N ASP A 99 -35.30 -16.54 2.75
CA ASP A 99 -35.41 -17.89 3.31
C ASP A 99 -34.16 -18.71 3.02
N ARG A 100 -33.27 -18.78 4.02
CA ARG A 100 -32.00 -19.53 3.95
C ARG A 100 -32.20 -21.03 3.69
N SER A 101 -33.35 -21.60 4.06
CA SER A 101 -33.61 -23.03 3.83
C SER A 101 -33.70 -23.38 2.34
N GLN A 102 -33.97 -22.38 1.49
CA GLN A 102 -34.08 -22.53 0.04
C GLN A 102 -32.81 -22.11 -0.70
N ASP A 103 -31.77 -21.66 0.00
CA ASP A 103 -30.53 -21.22 -0.64
C ASP A 103 -29.88 -22.35 -1.45
N ARG A 104 -29.89 -23.58 -0.95
CA ARG A 104 -29.30 -24.74 -1.67
C ARG A 104 -29.84 -24.89 -3.09
N THR A 105 -31.15 -24.83 -3.30
CA THR A 105 -31.76 -24.98 -4.62
C THR A 105 -31.70 -23.69 -5.42
N ARG A 106 -31.85 -22.53 -4.77
CA ARG A 106 -31.76 -21.22 -5.41
C ARG A 106 -30.37 -20.95 -5.99
N GLU A 107 -29.31 -21.17 -5.22
CA GLU A 107 -27.92 -20.98 -5.67
C GLU A 107 -27.54 -21.99 -6.75
N LEU A 108 -28.00 -23.25 -6.65
CA LEU A 108 -27.84 -24.25 -7.70
C LEU A 108 -28.52 -23.82 -9.01
N ALA A 109 -29.75 -23.32 -8.93
CA ALA A 109 -30.49 -22.85 -10.10
C ALA A 109 -29.80 -21.64 -10.75
N LEU A 110 -29.32 -20.69 -9.94
CA LEU A 110 -28.54 -19.53 -10.40
C LEU A 110 -27.24 -19.97 -11.10
N ALA A 111 -26.53 -20.94 -10.53
CA ALA A 111 -25.33 -21.50 -11.13
C ALA A 111 -25.63 -22.11 -12.50
N ILE A 112 -26.68 -22.94 -12.61
CA ILE A 112 -27.05 -23.60 -13.86
C ILE A 112 -27.48 -22.57 -14.92
N VAL A 113 -28.30 -21.58 -14.57
CA VAL A 113 -28.73 -20.53 -15.51
C VAL A 113 -27.54 -19.69 -15.99
N SER A 114 -26.60 -19.37 -15.09
CA SER A 114 -25.41 -18.59 -15.44
C SER A 114 -24.45 -19.39 -16.32
N CYS A 115 -24.24 -20.66 -15.99
CA CYS A 115 -23.42 -21.59 -16.79
C CYS A 115 -23.99 -21.72 -18.21
N GLN A 116 -25.32 -21.79 -18.37
CA GLN A 116 -25.95 -21.86 -19.69
C GLN A 116 -25.59 -20.69 -20.61
N ALA A 117 -25.22 -19.52 -20.07
CA ALA A 117 -24.81 -18.37 -20.87
C ALA A 117 -23.46 -18.58 -21.58
N LEU A 118 -22.66 -19.52 -21.09
CA LEU A 118 -21.40 -19.98 -21.71
C LEU A 118 -21.62 -21.08 -22.76
N ASN A 119 -22.88 -21.45 -23.06
CA ASN A 119 -23.25 -22.51 -24.00
C ASN A 119 -22.54 -23.87 -23.74
N PRO A 120 -22.66 -24.43 -22.53
CA PRO A 120 -22.07 -25.72 -22.20
C PRO A 120 -22.65 -26.82 -23.09
N SER A 121 -21.81 -27.73 -23.58
CA SER A 121 -22.28 -28.91 -24.32
C SER A 121 -23.03 -29.89 -23.42
N VAL A 122 -22.64 -29.98 -22.15
CA VAL A 122 -23.28 -30.85 -21.15
C VAL A 122 -23.28 -30.18 -19.79
N ILE A 123 -24.45 -30.19 -19.13
CA ILE A 123 -24.56 -30.05 -17.67
C ILE A 123 -25.25 -31.31 -17.15
N ARG A 124 -24.62 -31.99 -16.18
CA ARG A 124 -25.13 -33.22 -15.58
C ARG A 124 -25.01 -33.15 -14.06
N LEU A 125 -26.08 -33.53 -13.36
CA LEU A 125 -26.12 -33.68 -11.92
C LEU A 125 -26.71 -35.04 -11.57
N ASP A 126 -25.90 -35.89 -10.93
CA ASP A 126 -26.33 -37.14 -10.34
C ASP A 126 -26.47 -36.97 -8.82
N SER A 127 -27.71 -37.04 -8.32
CA SER A 127 -27.98 -36.87 -6.89
C SER A 127 -29.12 -37.75 -6.41
N ASN A 128 -28.93 -38.41 -5.26
CA ASN A 128 -29.91 -39.32 -4.65
C ASN A 128 -30.47 -40.44 -5.54
N GLY A 129 -29.80 -40.78 -6.64
CA GLY A 129 -30.27 -41.79 -7.61
C GLY A 129 -31.12 -41.21 -8.75
N PHE A 130 -31.17 -39.90 -8.88
CA PHE A 130 -31.73 -39.19 -10.01
C PHE A 130 -30.60 -38.55 -10.81
N GLN A 131 -30.74 -38.51 -12.14
CA GLN A 131 -29.85 -37.75 -13.02
C GLN A 131 -30.65 -36.65 -13.68
N TRP A 132 -30.24 -35.43 -13.39
CA TRP A 132 -30.68 -34.26 -14.13
C TRP A 132 -29.63 -33.95 -15.20
N ARG A 133 -30.05 -33.90 -16.46
CA ARG A 133 -29.15 -33.65 -17.60
C ARG A 133 -29.72 -32.58 -18.53
N LYS A 134 -28.87 -31.64 -18.90
CA LYS A 134 -29.17 -30.59 -19.86
C LYS A 134 -28.12 -30.59 -20.97
N THR A 135 -28.58 -30.67 -22.22
CA THR A 135 -27.78 -30.45 -23.44
C THR A 135 -28.37 -29.25 -24.21
N PRO A 136 -27.69 -28.74 -25.25
CA PRO A 136 -28.26 -27.71 -26.12
C PRO A 136 -29.63 -28.10 -26.71
N GLU A 137 -29.81 -29.38 -27.05
CA GLU A 137 -31.00 -29.88 -27.75
C GLU A 137 -32.14 -30.27 -26.80
N THR A 138 -31.83 -30.67 -25.56
CA THR A 138 -32.82 -31.31 -24.68
C THR A 138 -32.67 -30.88 -23.22
N ASN A 139 -33.79 -30.96 -22.48
CA ASN A 139 -33.80 -30.93 -21.03
C ASN A 139 -34.44 -32.24 -20.56
N GLN A 140 -33.67 -33.15 -19.97
CA GLN A 140 -34.14 -34.49 -19.62
C GLN A 140 -33.80 -34.77 -18.16
N LEU A 141 -34.82 -35.12 -17.38
CA LEU A 141 -34.65 -35.71 -16.07
C LEU A 141 -34.87 -37.21 -16.21
N GLU A 142 -33.81 -37.99 -16.00
CA GLU A 142 -33.87 -39.45 -16.08
C GLU A 142 -33.69 -40.06 -14.68
N GLN A 143 -34.55 -41.02 -14.35
CA GLN A 143 -34.32 -41.85 -13.17
C GLN A 143 -33.24 -42.87 -13.50
N VAL A 144 -32.06 -42.72 -12.90
CA VAL A 144 -30.95 -43.65 -13.12
C VAL A 144 -31.11 -44.84 -12.18
N VAL A 145 -31.29 -46.02 -12.74
CA VAL A 145 -31.28 -47.29 -11.99
C VAL A 145 -29.86 -47.50 -11.45
N LYS A 146 -29.68 -47.25 -10.15
CA LYS A 146 -28.40 -47.15 -9.44
C LYS A 146 -27.52 -48.42 -9.55
N SER A 147 -26.25 -48.23 -9.93
CA SER A 147 -25.09 -48.81 -9.23
C SER A 147 -25.10 -48.33 -7.76
N PRO A 148 -24.54 -49.08 -6.79
CA PRO A 148 -24.71 -48.79 -5.35
C PRO A 148 -24.41 -47.33 -5.00
N PRO A 149 -25.09 -46.74 -4.01
CA PRO A 149 -24.94 -45.32 -3.68
C PRO A 149 -23.48 -45.05 -3.31
N GLU A 150 -22.76 -44.42 -4.22
CA GLU A 150 -21.47 -43.83 -3.91
C GLU A 150 -21.68 -42.80 -2.79
N LYS A 151 -20.69 -42.69 -1.90
CA LYS A 151 -20.69 -41.74 -0.77
C LYS A 151 -20.82 -40.28 -1.23
N TYR A 152 -20.60 -40.02 -2.52
CA TYR A 152 -20.58 -38.71 -3.14
C TYR A 152 -21.67 -38.58 -4.19
N HIS A 153 -22.23 -37.38 -4.29
CA HIS A 153 -23.01 -36.93 -5.44
C HIS A 153 -22.06 -36.34 -6.48
N PHE A 154 -22.51 -36.25 -7.72
CA PHE A 154 -21.66 -35.90 -8.85
C PHE A 154 -22.28 -34.78 -9.68
N PHE A 155 -21.47 -33.77 -9.99
CA PHE A 155 -21.81 -32.68 -10.90
C PHE A 155 -20.76 -32.62 -12.01
N GLU A 156 -21.20 -32.50 -13.26
CA GLU A 156 -20.33 -32.45 -14.43
C GLU A 156 -20.76 -31.35 -15.38
N ILE A 157 -19.78 -30.56 -15.82
CA ILE A 157 -19.95 -29.47 -16.78
C ILE A 157 -18.87 -29.61 -17.83
N GLU A 158 -19.29 -29.59 -19.09
CA GLU A 158 -18.40 -29.47 -20.24
C GLU A 158 -18.68 -28.11 -20.89
N VAL A 159 -17.73 -27.18 -20.75
CA VAL A 159 -17.85 -25.78 -21.20
C VAL A 159 -16.48 -25.16 -21.42
N GLU A 160 -16.32 -24.31 -22.44
CA GLU A 160 -15.07 -23.59 -22.66
C GLU A 160 -14.96 -22.37 -21.74
N THR A 161 -14.09 -22.42 -20.72
CA THR A 161 -13.83 -21.29 -19.81
C THR A 161 -12.44 -20.70 -19.99
N GLY A 162 -11.54 -21.42 -20.65
CA GLY A 162 -10.14 -21.02 -20.80
C GLY A 162 -9.35 -21.12 -19.49
N GLY A 163 -9.76 -21.96 -18.54
CA GLY A 163 -9.10 -22.10 -17.24
C GLY A 163 -9.54 -21.10 -16.17
N LYS A 164 -10.53 -20.24 -16.45
CA LYS A 164 -11.00 -19.24 -15.49
C LYS A 164 -11.54 -19.86 -14.20
N ASP A 165 -12.21 -21.01 -14.29
CA ASP A 165 -12.80 -21.68 -13.13
C ASP A 165 -11.76 -22.02 -12.05
N VAL A 166 -10.56 -22.44 -12.46
CA VAL A 166 -9.45 -22.75 -11.55
C VAL A 166 -9.04 -21.51 -10.77
N GLY A 167 -8.84 -20.38 -11.45
CA GLY A 167 -8.47 -19.12 -10.83
C GLY A 167 -9.56 -18.59 -9.89
N LEU A 168 -10.83 -18.74 -10.28
CA LEU A 168 -11.98 -18.34 -9.47
C LEU A 168 -12.10 -19.18 -8.19
N LEU A 169 -11.97 -20.51 -8.29
CA LEU A 169 -11.99 -21.40 -7.12
C LEU A 169 -10.85 -21.06 -6.15
N GLN A 170 -9.63 -20.91 -6.65
CA GLN A 170 -8.46 -20.59 -5.82
C GLN A 170 -8.59 -19.22 -5.13
N THR A 171 -9.08 -18.22 -5.84
CA THR A 171 -9.16 -16.84 -5.33
C THR A 171 -10.34 -16.66 -4.38
N HIS A 172 -11.52 -17.19 -4.70
CA HIS A 172 -12.75 -16.88 -3.98
C HIS A 172 -13.16 -17.92 -2.93
N CYS A 173 -12.64 -19.15 -2.99
CA CYS A 173 -13.07 -20.24 -2.09
C CYS A 173 -12.08 -20.54 -0.95
N HIS A 174 -11.03 -19.72 -0.76
CA HIS A 174 -10.01 -19.95 0.28
C HIS A 174 -10.55 -19.90 1.72
N ASN A 175 -11.73 -19.28 1.94
CA ASN A 175 -12.38 -19.16 3.25
C ASN A 175 -13.56 -20.15 3.45
N CYS A 176 -13.75 -21.15 2.60
CA CYS A 176 -14.79 -22.15 2.85
C CYS A 176 -14.49 -22.99 4.10
N ARG A 177 -15.51 -23.26 4.92
CA ARG A 177 -15.42 -24.08 6.15
C ARG A 177 -15.50 -25.59 5.86
N ILE A 178 -15.20 -25.98 4.62
CA ILE A 178 -15.28 -27.35 4.12
C ILE A 178 -13.93 -27.74 3.53
N VAL A 179 -13.71 -29.02 3.29
CA VAL A 179 -12.54 -29.44 2.50
C VAL A 179 -12.87 -29.25 1.03
N LEU A 180 -12.19 -28.32 0.37
CA LEU A 180 -12.28 -28.14 -1.08
C LEU A 180 -10.94 -28.47 -1.71
N THR A 181 -10.91 -29.51 -2.56
CA THR A 181 -9.70 -29.87 -3.32
C THR A 181 -9.89 -29.60 -4.80
N LEU A 182 -8.84 -29.14 -5.49
CA LEU A 182 -8.81 -28.99 -6.94
C LEU A 182 -7.65 -29.82 -7.51
N ASN A 183 -7.97 -30.80 -8.36
CA ASN A 183 -6.99 -31.75 -8.91
C ASN A 183 -6.12 -32.41 -7.82
N GLY A 184 -6.75 -32.74 -6.69
CA GLY A 184 -6.09 -33.31 -5.50
C GLY A 184 -5.40 -32.30 -4.58
N ASN A 185 -5.24 -31.03 -4.98
CA ASN A 185 -4.63 -30.00 -4.14
C ASN A 185 -5.67 -29.31 -3.25
N ASN A 186 -5.41 -29.17 -1.95
CA ASN A 186 -6.29 -28.42 -1.05
C ASN A 186 -6.34 -26.94 -1.45
N ILE A 187 -7.52 -26.43 -1.78
CA ILE A 187 -7.79 -24.98 -1.91
C ILE A 187 -8.04 -24.39 -0.53
N CYS A 188 -8.88 -25.05 0.27
CA CYS A 188 -9.16 -24.62 1.62
C CYS A 188 -9.43 -25.80 2.56
N SER A 189 -9.16 -25.53 3.83
CA SER A 189 -9.40 -26.41 4.96
C SER A 189 -9.70 -25.54 6.19
N GLU A 190 -10.15 -26.15 7.29
CA GLU A 190 -10.41 -25.44 8.54
C GLU A 190 -9.17 -24.65 9.05
N SER A 191 -7.97 -25.13 8.73
CA SER A 191 -6.71 -24.44 9.07
C SER A 191 -6.45 -23.19 8.23
N THR A 192 -7.01 -23.06 7.03
CA THR A 192 -6.82 -21.89 6.14
C THR A 192 -7.89 -20.82 6.31
N LEU A 193 -8.85 -21.02 7.22
CA LEU A 193 -9.93 -20.06 7.46
C LEU A 193 -9.37 -18.67 7.83
N TYR A 194 -9.78 -17.68 7.04
CA TYR A 194 -9.49 -16.26 7.25
C TYR A 194 -8.00 -15.88 7.14
N MET A 195 -7.21 -16.65 6.39
CA MET A 195 -5.80 -16.33 6.09
C MET A 195 -5.60 -14.98 5.35
N GLY A 196 -6.68 -14.38 4.82
CA GLY A 196 -6.62 -13.09 4.12
C GLY A 196 -6.57 -11.84 5.02
N THR A 197 -6.75 -11.96 6.33
CA THR A 197 -6.65 -10.80 7.24
C THR A 197 -5.22 -10.60 7.77
N PRO A 198 -4.67 -9.38 7.70
CA PRO A 198 -3.33 -9.10 8.22
C PRO A 198 -3.26 -9.28 9.73
N TRP A 199 -2.07 -9.61 10.24
CA TRP A 199 -1.83 -9.69 11.68
C TRP A 199 -1.88 -8.30 12.34
N PRO A 200 -2.42 -8.14 13.57
CA PRO A 200 -3.02 -9.17 14.41
C PRO A 200 -4.38 -9.56 13.87
N ASN A 201 -4.54 -10.85 13.60
CA ASN A 201 -5.81 -11.41 13.15
C ASN A 201 -6.59 -11.88 14.39
N HIS A 202 -7.83 -11.44 14.48
CA HIS A 202 -8.76 -11.85 15.52
C HIS A 202 -9.97 -12.47 14.84
N ARG A 203 -10.18 -13.76 15.10
CA ARG A 203 -11.37 -14.47 14.66
C ARG A 203 -12.50 -14.15 15.62
N PHE A 204 -13.67 -13.88 15.06
CA PHE A 204 -14.89 -13.65 15.82
C PHE A 204 -16.02 -14.50 15.27
N GLU A 205 -16.87 -15.00 16.16
CA GLU A 205 -18.05 -15.77 15.82
C GLU A 205 -19.16 -15.36 16.80
N GLY A 206 -20.20 -14.73 16.27
CA GLY A 206 -21.42 -14.36 16.98
C GLY A 206 -22.65 -14.90 16.25
N ASP A 207 -23.84 -14.68 16.82
CA ASP A 207 -25.08 -15.33 16.39
C ASP A 207 -25.44 -15.09 14.91
N GLU A 208 -25.09 -13.93 14.35
CA GLU A 208 -25.42 -13.57 12.95
C GLU A 208 -24.22 -13.15 12.11
N VAL A 209 -23.09 -12.87 12.74
CA VAL A 209 -21.89 -12.37 12.07
C VAL A 209 -20.69 -13.18 12.56
N ARG A 210 -19.88 -13.63 11.61
CA ARG A 210 -18.64 -14.34 11.89
C ARG A 210 -17.58 -13.94 10.89
N GLY A 211 -16.31 -14.12 11.25
CA GLY A 211 -15.24 -13.70 10.38
C GLY A 211 -13.91 -13.57 11.08
N ALA A 212 -13.05 -12.75 10.46
CA ALA A 212 -11.84 -12.28 11.10
C ALA A 212 -11.62 -10.80 10.80
N VAL A 213 -10.87 -10.16 11.69
CA VAL A 213 -10.40 -8.79 11.53
C VAL A 213 -8.89 -8.75 11.71
N GLY A 214 -8.23 -7.97 10.86
CA GLY A 214 -6.81 -7.72 10.88
C GLY A 214 -6.50 -6.22 10.86
N LEU A 215 -5.42 -5.79 11.53
CA LEU A 215 -4.94 -4.42 11.39
C LEU A 215 -4.09 -4.31 10.12
N GLY A 216 -4.48 -3.44 9.20
CA GLY A 216 -3.68 -3.18 8.02
C GLY A 216 -2.31 -2.61 8.37
N TYR A 217 -1.28 -3.05 7.66
CA TYR A 217 0.01 -2.39 7.68
C TYR A 217 -0.09 -1.09 6.86
N GLY A 218 0.26 0.03 7.49
CA GLY A 218 0.19 1.36 6.87
C GLY A 218 -1.08 2.14 7.26
N GLN A 219 -1.19 3.35 6.70
CA GLN A 219 -2.35 4.22 6.94
C GLN A 219 -3.49 3.81 5.99
N MET A 220 -4.29 2.82 6.40
CA MET A 220 -5.59 2.60 5.76
C MET A 220 -6.50 3.80 6.08
N GLU A 221 -7.05 4.43 5.05
CA GLU A 221 -8.04 5.50 5.24
C GLU A 221 -9.43 4.96 5.57
N GLN A 222 -9.74 3.74 5.12
CA GLN A 222 -11.07 3.13 5.20
C GLN A 222 -10.95 1.63 5.46
N THR A 223 -11.99 1.04 6.04
CA THR A 223 -12.00 -0.40 6.32
C THR A 223 -12.15 -1.19 5.02
N SER A 224 -11.26 -2.15 4.75
CA SER A 224 -11.42 -3.11 3.64
C SER A 224 -12.29 -4.26 4.11
N LEU A 225 -13.53 -4.32 3.64
CA LEU A 225 -14.54 -5.30 4.03
C LEU A 225 -14.75 -6.34 2.91
N THR A 226 -14.39 -7.59 3.16
CA THR A 226 -14.61 -8.72 2.26
C THR A 226 -15.81 -9.52 2.75
N PHE A 227 -16.87 -9.59 1.95
CA PHE A 227 -18.07 -10.34 2.31
C PHE A 227 -18.03 -11.77 1.77
N LEU A 228 -18.37 -12.72 2.64
CA LEU A 228 -18.44 -14.14 2.32
C LEU A 228 -19.88 -14.66 2.31
N ARG A 229 -20.13 -15.50 1.32
CA ARG A 229 -21.24 -16.40 1.02
C ARG A 229 -20.95 -17.88 1.32
N TYR A 230 -21.28 -18.49 2.46
CA TYR A 230 -20.88 -19.90 2.74
C TYR A 230 -19.35 -20.09 2.65
N GLY A 231 -18.60 -19.07 3.06
CA GLY A 231 -17.13 -19.02 2.91
C GLY A 231 -16.61 -18.70 1.49
N VAL A 232 -17.49 -18.54 0.50
CA VAL A 232 -17.14 -18.07 -0.86
C VAL A 232 -17.18 -16.54 -0.91
N GLN A 233 -16.11 -15.90 -1.35
CA GLN A 233 -16.05 -14.44 -1.46
C GLN A 233 -17.00 -13.90 -2.53
N ILE A 234 -17.93 -13.04 -2.12
CA ILE A 234 -18.89 -12.37 -3.00
C ILE A 234 -18.32 -11.07 -3.53
N CYS A 235 -17.91 -10.19 -2.62
CA CYS A 235 -17.41 -8.86 -2.96
C CYS A 235 -16.38 -8.37 -1.93
N ARG A 236 -15.59 -7.38 -2.35
CA ARG A 236 -14.69 -6.61 -1.49
C ARG A 236 -15.03 -5.15 -1.65
N ARG A 237 -15.20 -4.43 -0.54
CA ARG A 237 -15.61 -3.02 -0.52
C ARG A 237 -14.80 -2.22 0.49
N TRP A 238 -14.73 -0.92 0.27
CA TRP A 238 -14.23 0.04 1.24
C TRP A 238 -15.40 0.58 2.06
N GLU A 239 -15.31 0.48 3.38
CA GLU A 239 -16.35 0.92 4.31
C GLU A 239 -15.79 2.01 5.23
N LYS A 240 -16.41 3.19 5.17
CA LYS A 240 -16.00 4.36 5.95
C LYS A 240 -16.60 4.36 7.35
N ARG A 241 -17.78 3.76 7.54
CA ARG A 241 -18.52 3.77 8.81
C ARG A 241 -17.86 2.89 9.89
N ILE A 242 -16.95 2.00 9.50
CA ILE A 242 -16.19 1.17 10.45
C ILE A 242 -14.90 1.91 10.79
N HIS A 243 -14.85 2.39 12.03
CA HIS A 243 -13.70 3.07 12.59
C HIS A 243 -13.19 2.41 13.87
N PRO A 244 -11.86 2.34 14.05
CA PRO A 244 -10.82 2.78 13.11
C PRO A 244 -10.67 1.83 11.89
N PRO A 245 -10.04 2.28 10.79
CA PRO A 245 -9.87 1.47 9.57
C PRO A 245 -9.13 0.16 9.81
N VAL A 246 -9.68 -0.94 9.31
CA VAL A 246 -9.12 -2.31 9.42
C VAL A 246 -9.33 -3.11 8.13
N ALA A 247 -8.77 -4.31 8.04
CA ALA A 247 -9.15 -5.29 7.03
C ALA A 247 -10.01 -6.37 7.68
N MET A 248 -11.24 -6.58 7.19
CA MET A 248 -12.18 -7.54 7.74
C MET A 248 -12.65 -8.51 6.66
N ILE A 249 -12.75 -9.78 7.02
CA ILE A 249 -13.45 -10.80 6.26
C ILE A 249 -14.69 -11.17 7.08
N VAL A 250 -15.88 -11.02 6.50
CA VAL A 250 -17.14 -11.10 7.22
C VAL A 250 -18.12 -11.98 6.47
N GLU A 251 -18.76 -12.87 7.20
CA GLU A 251 -19.92 -13.62 6.77
C GLU A 251 -21.10 -13.26 7.66
N SER A 252 -22.24 -12.95 7.05
CA SER A 252 -23.47 -12.67 7.79
C SER A 252 -24.68 -13.40 7.21
N GLU A 253 -25.50 -13.93 8.11
CA GLU A 253 -26.73 -14.62 7.75
C GLU A 253 -27.91 -13.66 7.47
N SER A 254 -27.83 -12.42 7.95
CA SER A 254 -28.88 -11.42 7.73
C SER A 254 -28.67 -10.60 6.46
N VAL A 255 -27.41 -10.41 6.03
CA VAL A 255 -27.09 -9.63 4.82
C VAL A 255 -27.43 -10.40 3.54
N ARG A 256 -28.10 -9.71 2.61
CA ARG A 256 -28.51 -10.26 1.32
C ARG A 256 -27.64 -9.77 0.17
N LYS A 257 -27.46 -10.64 -0.82
CA LYS A 257 -26.85 -10.30 -2.11
C LYS A 257 -27.77 -9.38 -2.91
N ASN A 258 -27.19 -8.49 -3.70
CA ASN A 258 -27.92 -7.67 -4.66
C ASN A 258 -28.43 -8.52 -5.85
N ALA A 259 -29.16 -7.89 -6.78
CA ALA A 259 -29.74 -8.60 -7.92
C ALA A 259 -28.68 -9.31 -8.79
N SER A 260 -27.50 -8.71 -8.97
CA SER A 260 -26.39 -9.26 -9.76
C SER A 260 -25.58 -10.35 -9.03
N GLN A 261 -25.94 -10.66 -7.78
CA GLN A 261 -25.25 -11.63 -6.91
C GLN A 261 -23.75 -11.37 -6.69
N SER A 262 -23.27 -10.18 -7.05
CA SER A 262 -21.86 -9.81 -7.02
C SER A 262 -21.54 -8.79 -5.94
N ASP A 263 -22.56 -8.38 -5.19
CA ASP A 263 -22.44 -7.39 -4.12
C ASP A 263 -23.51 -7.59 -3.05
N MET A 264 -23.45 -6.82 -1.97
CA MET A 264 -24.44 -6.79 -0.90
C MET A 264 -25.43 -5.64 -1.06
N VAL A 265 -26.66 -5.83 -0.60
CA VAL A 265 -27.65 -4.75 -0.54
C VAL A 265 -27.46 -3.94 0.73
N GLU A 266 -27.34 -2.62 0.61
CA GLU A 266 -27.24 -1.69 1.74
C GLU A 266 -28.63 -1.38 2.32
N ASP A 267 -29.20 -2.35 3.04
CA ASP A 267 -30.44 -2.19 3.79
C ASP A 267 -30.22 -2.22 5.31
N GLU A 268 -31.31 -2.25 6.08
CA GLU A 268 -31.27 -2.30 7.54
C GLU A 268 -30.43 -3.48 8.08
N ALA A 269 -30.45 -4.64 7.41
CA ALA A 269 -29.66 -5.80 7.82
C ALA A 269 -28.16 -5.58 7.58
N TYR A 270 -27.80 -4.90 6.49
CA TYR A 270 -26.43 -4.48 6.25
C TYR A 270 -25.96 -3.51 7.33
N PHE A 271 -26.73 -2.46 7.65
CA PHE A 271 -26.35 -1.51 8.70
C PHE A 271 -26.26 -2.16 10.09
N ALA A 272 -27.18 -3.07 10.42
CA ALA A 272 -27.10 -3.85 11.64
C ALA A 272 -25.81 -4.72 11.68
N CYS A 273 -25.40 -5.30 10.56
CA CYS A 273 -24.13 -6.01 10.44
C CYS A 273 -22.95 -5.05 10.70
N ILE A 274 -22.93 -3.85 10.10
CA ILE A 274 -21.88 -2.85 10.33
C ILE A 274 -21.78 -2.45 11.81
N THR A 275 -22.92 -2.23 12.48
CA THR A 275 -22.94 -1.95 13.93
C THR A 275 -22.32 -3.10 14.74
N LYS A 276 -22.69 -4.35 14.45
CA LYS A 276 -22.10 -5.52 15.13
C LYS A 276 -20.59 -5.63 14.89
N LEU A 277 -20.10 -5.24 13.71
CA LEU A 277 -18.66 -5.22 13.44
C LEU A 277 -17.91 -4.16 14.26
N GLN A 278 -18.55 -3.05 14.64
CA GLN A 278 -17.95 -2.09 15.58
C GLN A 278 -17.79 -2.70 16.98
N ASP A 279 -18.75 -3.52 17.44
CA ASP A 279 -18.62 -4.24 18.72
C ASP A 279 -17.47 -5.26 18.69
N VAL A 280 -17.25 -5.90 17.54
CA VAL A 280 -16.09 -6.77 17.30
C VAL A 280 -14.79 -5.97 17.40
N LEU A 281 -14.69 -4.79 16.80
CA LEU A 281 -13.52 -3.92 16.92
C LEU A 281 -13.24 -3.47 18.35
N LEU A 282 -14.29 -3.16 19.11
CA LEU A 282 -14.17 -2.82 20.52
C LEU A 282 -13.63 -4.01 21.33
N SER A 283 -14.11 -5.21 21.05
CA SER A 283 -13.61 -6.45 21.66
C SER A 283 -12.14 -6.72 21.31
N LEU A 284 -11.77 -6.58 20.03
CA LEU A 284 -10.39 -6.65 19.56
C LEU A 284 -9.50 -5.64 20.30
N SER A 285 -9.96 -4.39 20.45
CA SER A 285 -9.21 -3.33 21.13
C SER A 285 -8.88 -3.69 22.58
N GLN A 286 -9.85 -4.27 23.29
CA GLN A 286 -9.64 -4.74 24.66
C GLN A 286 -8.67 -5.91 24.73
N GLU A 287 -8.77 -6.85 23.79
CA GLU A 287 -7.85 -7.98 23.71
C GLU A 287 -6.41 -7.53 23.46
N LEU A 288 -6.22 -6.67 22.46
CA LEU A 288 -4.92 -6.09 22.13
C LEU A 288 -4.32 -5.32 23.32
N GLY A 289 -5.15 -4.62 24.08
CA GLY A 289 -4.71 -3.92 25.29
C GLY A 289 -4.24 -4.82 26.44
N ARG A 290 -4.71 -6.08 26.48
CA ARG A 290 -4.33 -7.07 27.51
C ARG A 290 -3.13 -7.93 27.08
N ARG A 291 -2.95 -8.13 25.77
CA ARG A 291 -1.87 -8.97 25.23
C ARG A 291 -0.55 -8.22 25.21
N ARG A 292 0.54 -8.97 25.32
CA ARG A 292 1.89 -8.41 25.16
C ARG A 292 2.14 -8.21 23.67
N ILE A 293 1.89 -7.00 23.18
CA ILE A 293 2.15 -6.70 21.77
C ILE A 293 3.67 -6.65 21.50
N PRO A 294 4.17 -7.39 20.50
CA PRO A 294 5.56 -7.30 20.07
C PRO A 294 5.96 -5.85 19.74
N SER A 295 7.20 -5.47 20.02
CA SER A 295 7.65 -4.08 19.87
C SER A 295 7.44 -3.53 18.46
N TYR A 296 7.64 -4.34 17.43
CA TYR A 296 7.53 -3.92 16.03
C TYR A 296 6.08 -3.68 15.57
N GLN A 297 5.10 -4.32 16.22
CA GLN A 297 3.67 -4.12 15.95
C GLN A 297 3.00 -3.13 16.89
N ARG A 298 3.72 -2.72 17.94
CA ARG A 298 3.20 -1.81 18.96
C ARG A 298 2.72 -0.51 18.34
N ASP A 299 3.45 0.03 17.37
CA ASP A 299 3.08 1.30 16.75
C ASP A 299 1.81 1.20 15.90
N THR A 300 1.59 0.08 15.21
CA THR A 300 0.35 -0.20 14.47
C THR A 300 -0.84 -0.33 15.42
N VAL A 301 -0.69 -1.13 16.49
CA VAL A 301 -1.75 -1.32 17.48
C VAL A 301 -2.04 -0.02 18.24
N PHE A 302 -1.01 0.74 18.62
CA PHE A 302 -1.19 2.03 19.29
C PHE A 302 -1.82 3.05 18.35
N SER A 303 -1.45 3.06 17.08
CA SER A 303 -2.08 3.90 16.06
C SER A 303 -3.58 3.59 15.91
N TYR A 304 -3.93 2.30 15.91
CA TYR A 304 -5.31 1.82 15.89
C TYR A 304 -6.08 2.27 17.16
N LEU A 305 -5.51 2.05 18.35
CA LEU A 305 -6.14 2.46 19.61
C LEU A 305 -6.29 3.99 19.73
N LEU A 306 -5.32 4.76 19.24
CA LEU A 306 -5.40 6.23 19.21
C LEU A 306 -6.47 6.71 18.24
N ALA A 307 -6.59 6.09 17.05
CA ALA A 307 -7.69 6.39 16.15
C ALA A 307 -9.06 6.09 16.79
N PHE A 308 -9.14 4.99 17.55
CA PHE A 308 -10.34 4.67 18.31
C PHE A 308 -10.65 5.77 19.36
N PHE A 309 -9.68 6.22 20.14
CA PHE A 309 -9.87 7.33 21.09
C PHE A 309 -10.21 8.65 20.41
N ASP A 310 -9.57 8.95 19.28
CA ASP A 310 -9.83 10.15 18.49
C ASP A 310 -11.25 10.15 17.92
N GLU A 311 -11.86 9.01 17.64
CA GLU A 311 -13.23 8.96 17.12
C GLU A 311 -14.26 8.95 18.25
N TRP A 312 -14.06 8.08 19.24
CA TRP A 312 -15.11 7.71 20.21
C TRP A 312 -15.06 8.48 21.53
N LEU A 313 -14.00 9.22 21.82
CA LEU A 313 -13.89 9.98 23.06
C LEU A 313 -13.83 11.49 22.78
N SER A 314 -14.59 12.24 23.58
CA SER A 314 -14.53 13.70 23.68
C SER A 314 -13.97 14.12 25.04
N ALA A 315 -13.60 15.40 25.15
CA ALA A 315 -13.20 15.96 26.45
C ALA A 315 -14.30 15.85 27.51
N ARG A 316 -15.58 15.93 27.09
CA ARG A 316 -16.74 15.82 27.99
C ARG A 316 -16.91 14.41 28.54
N ASP A 317 -16.64 13.40 27.73
CA ASP A 317 -16.71 11.99 28.16
C ASP A 317 -15.67 11.68 29.25
N LEU A 318 -14.56 12.43 29.28
CA LEU A 318 -13.57 12.30 30.34
C LEU A 318 -14.01 12.95 31.66
N GLU A 319 -14.92 13.93 31.64
CA GLU A 319 -15.42 14.56 32.86
C GLU A 319 -16.17 13.57 33.76
N ASP A 320 -16.92 12.64 33.15
CA ASP A 320 -17.63 11.57 33.85
C ASP A 320 -17.33 10.20 33.22
N LEU A 321 -16.22 9.58 33.65
CA LEU A 321 -15.84 8.25 33.18
C LEU A 321 -16.89 7.17 33.51
N SER A 322 -17.79 7.42 34.47
CA SER A 322 -18.81 6.44 34.89
C SER A 322 -20.00 6.39 33.94
N SER A 323 -20.24 7.46 33.16
CA SER A 323 -21.29 7.49 32.14
C SER A 323 -20.90 6.74 30.86
N LEU A 324 -19.61 6.43 30.67
CA LEU A 324 -19.15 5.67 29.52
C LEU A 324 -19.63 4.22 29.59
N PRO A 325 -20.00 3.60 28.45
CA PRO A 325 -20.19 2.16 28.34
C PRO A 325 -19.05 1.34 28.97
N GLU A 326 -19.38 0.25 29.67
CA GLU A 326 -18.40 -0.56 30.44
C GLU A 326 -17.22 -1.04 29.57
N ASN A 327 -17.50 -1.38 28.32
CA ASN A 327 -16.52 -1.77 27.32
C ASN A 327 -15.55 -0.63 26.95
N LEU A 328 -16.01 0.62 26.86
CA LEU A 328 -15.14 1.79 26.68
C LEU A 328 -14.34 2.09 27.95
N GLN A 329 -14.93 1.94 29.13
CA GLN A 329 -14.21 2.14 30.40
C GLN A 329 -12.99 1.22 30.52
N LYS A 330 -13.09 -0.02 30.04
CA LYS A 330 -11.97 -0.99 30.01
C LYS A 330 -10.85 -0.57 29.07
N LEU A 331 -11.15 0.16 27.99
CA LEU A 331 -10.12 0.67 27.08
C LEU A 331 -9.29 1.79 27.72
N LEU A 332 -9.86 2.56 28.64
CA LEU A 332 -9.16 3.63 29.33
C LEU A 332 -8.00 3.14 30.20
N ASP A 333 -8.01 1.85 30.54
CA ASP A 333 -6.97 1.19 31.34
C ASP A 333 -5.80 0.69 30.50
N ILE A 334 -5.87 0.79 29.17
CA ILE A 334 -4.78 0.36 28.28
C ILE A 334 -3.64 1.39 28.31
N CYS A 335 -2.45 0.93 28.69
CA CYS A 335 -1.26 1.76 28.80
C CYS A 335 -0.59 2.00 27.43
N ILE A 336 -0.90 3.12 26.77
CA ILE A 336 -0.32 3.48 25.47
C ILE A 336 0.56 4.73 25.48
N PHE A 337 0.51 5.57 26.53
CA PHE A 337 1.20 6.85 26.57
C PHE A 337 2.50 6.76 27.36
N ALA A 338 3.64 6.97 26.70
CA ALA A 338 4.94 6.91 27.37
C ALA A 338 5.24 8.20 28.14
N ASP A 339 5.80 8.08 29.34
CA ASP A 339 6.44 9.20 30.04
C ASP A 339 7.88 9.45 29.57
N ILE A 340 8.52 10.50 30.09
CA ILE A 340 9.93 10.81 29.79
C ILE A 340 10.94 9.72 30.18
N LYS A 341 10.54 8.75 31.03
CA LYS A 341 11.33 7.57 31.43
C LYS A 341 10.96 6.34 30.59
N GLY A 342 10.00 6.45 29.67
CA GLY A 342 9.52 5.38 28.82
C GLY A 342 8.51 4.43 29.50
N ARG A 343 8.01 4.75 30.70
CA ARG A 343 6.93 3.98 31.32
C ARG A 343 5.62 4.32 30.64
N LEU A 344 4.80 3.30 30.35
CA LEU A 344 3.52 3.49 29.71
C LEU A 344 2.44 3.77 30.77
N HIS A 345 1.59 4.74 30.47
CA HIS A 345 0.47 5.18 31.29
C HIS A 345 -0.83 5.00 30.52
N SER A 346 -1.87 4.61 31.24
CA SER A 346 -3.23 4.52 30.70
C SER A 346 -3.89 5.89 30.65
N LEU A 347 -4.93 6.04 29.83
CA LEU A 347 -5.69 7.29 29.77
C LEU A 347 -6.38 7.59 31.12
N ARG A 348 -6.79 6.54 31.86
CA ARG A 348 -7.31 6.68 33.23
C ARG A 348 -6.27 7.22 34.20
N ASN A 349 -5.02 6.74 34.13
CA ASN A 349 -3.94 7.29 34.95
C ASN A 349 -3.68 8.76 34.62
N ILE A 350 -3.65 9.10 33.33
CA ILE A 350 -3.46 10.48 32.87
C ILE A 350 -4.58 11.39 33.35
N LYS A 351 -5.84 10.95 33.27
CA LYS A 351 -6.98 11.72 33.76
C LYS A 351 -6.90 11.96 35.27
N THR A 352 -6.52 10.93 36.03
CA THR A 352 -6.33 11.05 37.48
C THR A 352 -5.28 12.12 37.84
N GLU A 353 -4.17 12.17 37.11
CA GLU A 353 -3.14 13.20 37.31
C GLU A 353 -3.59 14.58 36.81
N TYR A 354 -4.32 14.63 35.69
CA TYR A 354 -4.92 15.87 35.19
C TYR A 354 -5.89 16.50 36.20
N ASP A 355 -6.71 15.69 36.86
CA ASP A 355 -7.67 16.17 37.86
C ASP A 355 -7.00 16.73 39.11
N LYS A 356 -5.81 16.22 39.47
CA LYS A 356 -5.01 16.74 40.59
C LYS A 356 -4.33 18.05 40.24
N GLU A 357 -3.69 18.12 39.07
CA GLU A 357 -2.83 19.24 38.67
C GLU A 357 -3.58 20.35 37.92
N GLY A 358 -4.78 20.06 37.41
CA GLY A 358 -5.57 20.94 36.55
C GLY A 358 -4.98 21.19 35.16
N GLN A 359 -3.89 20.50 34.80
CA GLN A 359 -3.22 20.58 33.50
C GLN A 359 -2.40 19.33 33.20
N LEU A 360 -2.18 19.04 31.92
CA LEU A 360 -1.34 17.94 31.46
C LEU A 360 0.03 18.46 30.98
N SER A 361 1.12 17.89 31.48
CA SER A 361 2.49 18.29 31.13
C SER A 361 3.10 17.35 30.08
N LEU A 362 3.53 17.90 28.94
CA LEU A 362 4.15 17.16 27.84
C LEU A 362 5.59 17.61 27.58
N ALA A 363 6.44 16.67 27.15
CA ALA A 363 7.78 16.91 26.64
C ALA A 363 7.88 16.43 25.19
N THR A 364 8.65 17.12 24.35
CA THR A 364 8.88 16.72 22.94
C THR A 364 10.07 15.78 22.77
N LYS A 365 10.88 15.60 23.81
CA LYS A 365 12.07 14.73 23.78
C LYS A 365 12.12 13.87 25.02
N LYS A 366 12.54 12.61 24.84
CA LYS A 366 12.85 11.71 25.96
C LYS A 366 14.03 12.29 26.73
N LEU A 367 13.85 12.48 28.04
CA LEU A 367 14.86 13.02 28.94
C LEU A 367 15.02 12.06 30.14
N PRO A 368 15.60 10.85 29.92
CA PRO A 368 15.60 9.79 30.94
C PRO A 368 16.37 10.16 32.22
N TYR A 369 17.21 11.19 32.17
CA TYR A 369 18.04 11.66 33.29
C TYR A 369 17.50 12.92 33.99
N ALA A 370 16.37 13.47 33.55
CA ALA A 370 15.80 14.64 34.23
C ALA A 370 15.32 14.23 35.63
N LYS A 371 15.84 14.91 36.67
CA LYS A 371 15.29 14.82 38.03
C LYS A 371 13.97 15.60 38.07
N ILE A 372 12.90 14.91 37.73
CA ILE A 372 11.55 15.41 37.92
C ILE A 372 11.15 15.09 39.38
N PRO A 373 10.52 16.03 40.12
CA PRO A 373 9.88 15.72 41.41
C PRO A 373 9.04 14.45 41.29
N ASN A 374 9.12 13.54 42.27
CA ASN A 374 8.57 12.19 42.15
C ASN A 374 7.07 12.13 41.81
N ASP A 375 6.34 13.22 42.04
CA ASP A 375 4.89 13.30 41.88
C ASP A 375 4.47 13.90 40.54
N TRP A 376 5.39 14.44 39.72
CA TRP A 376 5.03 15.12 38.49
C TRP A 376 5.04 14.18 37.27
N LEU A 377 3.87 13.87 36.73
CA LEU A 377 3.73 13.11 35.49
C LEU A 377 4.02 13.99 34.27
N VAL A 378 5.14 13.73 33.59
CA VAL A 378 5.46 14.35 32.31
C VAL A 378 5.47 13.31 31.20
N LEU A 379 4.50 13.42 30.29
CA LEU A 379 4.39 12.52 29.15
C LEU A 379 5.39 12.92 28.04
N CYS A 380 5.89 11.93 27.32
CA CYS A 380 6.70 12.11 26.11
C CYS A 380 5.99 11.47 24.90
N PRO A 381 4.81 11.98 24.52
CA PRO A 381 3.97 11.39 23.48
C PRO A 381 4.58 11.53 22.07
N THR A 382 4.19 10.65 21.16
CA THR A 382 4.37 10.86 19.71
C THR A 382 3.48 12.00 19.21
N GLU A 383 3.72 12.51 18.01
CA GLU A 383 2.91 13.61 17.44
C GLU A 383 1.41 13.27 17.37
N ARG A 384 1.08 12.04 16.95
CA ARG A 384 -0.29 11.53 16.95
C ARG A 384 -0.90 11.52 18.35
N GLN A 385 -0.15 11.03 19.34
CA GLN A 385 -0.59 11.03 20.73
C GLN A 385 -0.80 12.46 21.26
N VAL A 386 0.02 13.44 20.88
CA VAL A 386 -0.19 14.85 21.23
C VAL A 386 -1.53 15.35 20.72
N ARG A 387 -1.91 15.00 19.48
CA ARG A 387 -3.20 15.39 18.89
C ARG A 387 -4.37 14.86 19.71
N THR A 388 -4.35 13.56 20.02
CA THR A 388 -5.37 12.91 20.87
C THR A 388 -5.43 13.55 22.26
N LEU A 389 -4.28 13.76 22.91
CA LEU A 389 -4.23 14.37 24.23
C LEU A 389 -4.73 15.82 24.24
N ARG A 390 -4.45 16.62 23.21
CA ARG A 390 -4.99 17.98 23.09
C ARG A 390 -6.49 18.01 22.83
N LYS A 391 -7.03 17.04 22.08
CA LYS A 391 -8.48 16.90 21.90
C LYS A 391 -9.17 16.59 23.22
N LEU A 392 -8.56 15.69 24.00
CA LEU A 392 -9.14 15.14 25.22
C LEU A 392 -8.95 16.04 26.46
N PHE A 393 -7.85 16.78 26.53
CA PHE A 393 -7.51 17.63 27.67
C PHE A 393 -7.37 19.09 27.23
N PRO A 394 -8.20 20.02 27.73
CA PRO A 394 -8.20 21.41 27.27
C PRO A 394 -6.95 22.21 27.71
N LYS A 395 -6.26 21.76 28.76
CA LYS A 395 -5.06 22.43 29.31
C LYS A 395 -3.83 21.54 29.17
N VAL A 396 -3.14 21.67 28.04
CA VAL A 396 -1.90 20.94 27.74
C VAL A 396 -0.72 21.91 27.72
N HIS A 397 0.29 21.67 28.55
CA HIS A 397 1.47 22.52 28.69
C HIS A 397 2.75 21.79 28.27
N PHE A 398 3.58 22.41 27.42
CA PHE A 398 4.86 21.86 26.99
C PHE A 398 6.00 22.34 27.87
N VAL A 399 6.65 21.43 28.59
CA VAL A 399 7.63 21.73 29.66
C VAL A 399 9.10 21.64 29.20
N ASN A 400 9.36 21.69 27.90
CA ASN A 400 10.70 21.50 27.35
C ASN A 400 11.73 22.49 27.92
N GLY A 401 11.35 23.76 28.08
CA GLY A 401 12.25 24.80 28.62
C GLY A 401 12.61 24.56 30.09
N ASP A 402 11.61 24.18 30.88
CA ASP A 402 11.76 23.96 32.33
C ASP A 402 12.55 22.67 32.63
N LEU A 403 12.33 21.62 31.83
CA LEU A 403 13.08 20.37 31.94
C LEU A 403 14.56 20.54 31.56
N VAL A 404 14.87 21.37 30.57
CA VAL A 404 16.27 21.66 30.22
C VAL A 404 16.96 22.42 31.35
N ARG A 405 16.27 23.35 32.02
CA ARG A 405 16.81 24.04 33.22
C ARG A 405 17.02 23.07 34.37
N ALA A 406 16.03 22.24 34.70
CA ALA A 406 16.11 21.25 35.77
C ALA A 406 17.20 20.18 35.51
N SER A 407 17.35 19.74 34.26
CA SER A 407 18.40 18.80 33.85
C SER A 407 19.81 19.40 33.96
N ARG A 408 19.97 20.67 33.56
CA ARG A 408 21.23 21.41 33.75
C ARG A 408 21.56 21.59 35.23
N GLN A 409 20.57 21.92 36.06
CA GLN A 409 20.73 22.03 37.51
C GLN A 409 21.17 20.69 38.11
N GLY A 410 20.47 19.59 37.78
CA GLY A 410 20.80 18.26 38.28
C GLY A 410 22.17 17.74 37.83
N ARG A 411 22.60 18.07 36.60
CA ARG A 411 23.98 17.81 36.15
C ARG A 411 24.99 18.66 36.90
N ARG A 412 24.67 19.92 37.19
CA ARG A 412 25.54 20.82 37.95
C ARG A 412 25.69 20.33 39.40
N ASP A 413 24.61 19.91 40.03
CA ASP A 413 24.63 19.30 41.36
C ASP A 413 25.44 17.99 41.36
N GLN A 414 25.31 17.17 40.30
CA GLN A 414 26.12 15.95 40.15
C GLN A 414 27.61 16.25 39.94
N VAL A 415 27.94 17.25 39.12
CA VAL A 415 29.32 17.70 38.90
C VAL A 415 29.89 18.34 40.17
N GLU A 416 29.13 19.13 40.92
CA GLU A 416 29.56 19.70 42.20
C GLU A 416 29.75 18.62 43.27
N THR A 417 28.93 17.54 43.28
CA THR A 417 29.20 16.36 44.11
C THR A 417 30.38 15.50 43.62
N ALA A 418 30.74 15.56 42.34
CA ALA A 418 31.89 14.86 41.78
C ALA A 418 33.20 15.65 42.02
N GLU A 419 33.15 16.98 41.94
CA GLU A 419 34.26 17.90 42.25
C GLU A 419 34.53 17.99 43.77
N SER A 420 33.58 17.57 44.62
CA SER A 420 33.79 17.37 46.05
C SER A 420 34.08 15.92 46.44
N MET A 421 34.49 15.06 45.50
CA MET A 421 35.19 13.82 45.87
C MET A 421 36.60 14.17 46.35
N ALA A 422 36.77 14.39 47.66
CA ALA A 422 38.09 14.38 48.26
C ALA A 422 38.78 13.05 47.89
N PHE A 423 39.94 13.12 47.25
CA PHE A 423 40.75 11.93 47.03
C PHE A 423 41.53 11.65 48.32
N LEU A 424 41.43 10.42 48.83
CA LEU A 424 42.13 9.98 50.04
C LEU A 424 43.65 9.98 49.78
N MET A 425 44.05 9.66 48.54
CA MET A 425 45.41 9.72 48.06
C MET A 425 45.41 9.91 46.53
N GLN A 426 46.33 10.73 46.03
CA GLN A 426 46.63 10.88 44.60
C GLN A 426 48.08 10.47 44.39
N THR A 427 48.34 9.57 43.44
CA THR A 427 49.70 9.16 43.09
C THR A 427 49.94 9.28 41.59
N GLN A 428 51.17 9.60 41.21
CA GLN A 428 51.61 9.61 39.81
C GLN A 428 52.36 8.32 39.51
N ALA A 429 51.99 7.66 38.42
CA ALA A 429 52.72 6.52 37.89
C ALA A 429 53.19 6.84 36.47
N ALA A 430 54.42 6.46 36.15
CA ALA A 430 54.97 6.59 34.81
C ALA A 430 55.25 5.19 34.24
N VAL A 431 54.78 4.93 33.01
CA VAL A 431 55.14 3.73 32.25
C VAL A 431 55.60 4.17 30.86
N GLY A 432 56.90 4.06 30.60
CA GLY A 432 57.52 4.71 29.44
C GLY A 432 57.41 6.23 29.55
N ASN A 433 57.03 6.90 28.44
CA ASN A 433 56.84 8.35 28.39
C ASN A 433 55.41 8.79 28.80
N ALA A 434 54.55 7.86 29.23
CA ALA A 434 53.19 8.16 29.64
C ALA A 434 53.12 8.36 31.18
N HIS A 435 52.66 9.53 31.60
CA HIS A 435 52.39 9.85 33.00
C HIS A 435 50.89 9.71 33.28
N PHE A 436 50.54 8.91 34.29
CA PHE A 436 49.17 8.71 34.74
C PHE A 436 49.02 9.26 36.16
N MET A 437 47.88 9.90 36.42
CA MET A 437 47.47 10.30 37.76
C MET A 437 46.36 9.37 38.21
N VAL A 438 46.59 8.65 39.31
CA VAL A 438 45.59 7.73 39.90
C VAL A 438 45.17 8.30 41.24
N GLY A 439 43.91 8.74 41.33
CA GLY A 439 43.28 9.19 42.57
C GLY A 439 42.37 8.12 43.15
N VAL A 440 42.50 7.83 44.44
CA VAL A 440 41.58 6.94 45.19
C VAL A 440 40.53 7.82 45.89
N PRO A 441 39.24 7.75 45.52
CA PRO A 441 38.20 8.56 46.15
C PRO A 441 37.94 8.12 47.61
N ASN A 442 37.65 9.07 48.51
CA ASN A 442 37.45 8.82 49.95
C ASN A 442 36.34 7.80 50.28
N GLN A 443 35.37 7.63 49.36
CA GLN A 443 34.17 6.81 49.57
C GLN A 443 34.41 5.30 49.40
N HIS A 444 35.57 4.91 48.85
CA HIS A 444 35.97 3.50 48.67
C HIS A 444 37.48 3.34 49.00
N PRO A 445 37.86 3.22 50.29
CA PRO A 445 39.27 3.22 50.72
C PRO A 445 40.05 1.95 50.34
N SER A 446 39.42 1.00 49.65
CA SER A 446 40.01 -0.28 49.26
C SER A 446 39.67 -0.64 47.81
N GLY A 447 40.71 -0.84 47.00
CA GLY A 447 40.61 -1.35 45.63
C GLY A 447 42.00 -1.59 45.03
N VAL A 448 42.14 -2.59 44.17
CA VAL A 448 43.39 -2.85 43.42
C VAL A 448 43.23 -2.25 42.02
N CYS A 449 43.99 -1.21 41.71
CA CYS A 449 44.10 -0.68 40.35
C CYS A 449 45.24 -1.41 39.62
N ARG A 450 44.91 -2.27 38.64
CA ARG A 450 45.90 -2.89 37.76
C ARG A 450 46.02 -2.06 36.48
N VAL A 451 47.16 -1.40 36.30
CA VAL A 451 47.51 -0.74 35.04
C VAL A 451 48.31 -1.72 34.21
N VAL A 452 47.70 -2.27 33.16
CA VAL A 452 48.38 -3.18 32.23
C VAL A 452 48.73 -2.40 30.97
N CYS A 453 50.00 -2.03 30.82
CA CYS A 453 50.52 -1.50 29.57
C CYS A 453 50.96 -2.67 28.68
N ALA A 454 50.20 -2.97 27.64
CA ALA A 454 50.60 -3.94 26.64
C ALA A 454 51.58 -3.28 25.66
N SER A 455 52.89 -3.45 25.87
CA SER A 455 53.88 -3.20 24.82
C SER A 455 54.05 -4.48 23.98
N GLN A 456 53.78 -4.40 22.68
CA GLN A 456 54.04 -5.49 21.75
C GLN A 456 55.55 -5.68 21.54
N LYS A 457 56.17 -6.51 22.37
CA LYS A 457 57.17 -7.53 22.01
C LYS A 457 57.76 -8.12 23.29
N GLU A 458 57.65 -9.45 23.36
CA GLU A 458 58.30 -10.35 24.31
C GLU A 458 57.92 -10.28 25.80
N GLN A 459 57.83 -11.48 26.35
CA GLN A 459 57.39 -11.79 27.70
C GLN A 459 58.32 -11.18 28.76
N ARG A 460 57.88 -10.11 29.42
CA ARG A 460 58.11 -9.81 30.85
C ARG A 460 57.32 -8.56 31.21
N GLY A 461 56.11 -8.74 31.75
CA GLY A 461 55.39 -7.64 32.37
C GLY A 461 56.15 -7.16 33.62
N VAL A 462 56.39 -5.85 33.72
CA VAL A 462 56.80 -5.24 34.99
C VAL A 462 55.55 -5.13 35.86
N GLU A 463 55.37 -6.07 36.79
CA GLU A 463 54.34 -5.96 37.82
C GLU A 463 54.85 -5.03 38.93
N SER A 464 54.16 -3.91 39.12
CA SER A 464 54.29 -3.09 40.33
C SER A 464 53.09 -3.38 41.23
N GLU A 465 53.29 -4.21 42.26
CA GLU A 465 52.23 -4.57 43.19
C GLU A 465 52.27 -3.65 44.42
N PHE A 466 51.25 -2.80 44.60
CA PHE A 466 51.06 -2.08 45.86
C PHE A 466 50.15 -2.91 46.78
N ARG A 467 50.72 -3.46 47.86
CA ARG A 467 49.98 -4.25 48.85
C ARG A 467 49.62 -3.42 50.09
N GLY A 468 48.34 -3.09 50.22
CA GLY A 468 47.68 -2.89 51.51
C GLY A 468 46.88 -4.16 51.86
N TRP A 469 46.95 -4.62 53.11
CA TRP A 469 46.37 -5.92 53.51
C TRP A 469 44.85 -5.88 53.73
N SER A 470 44.20 -7.01 53.39
CA SER A 470 42.92 -7.58 53.91
C SER A 470 41.64 -7.56 53.03
N LEU A 471 41.33 -8.76 52.49
CA LEU A 471 40.05 -9.50 52.30
C LEU A 471 38.73 -8.82 51.84
N PHE A 472 38.26 -9.30 50.67
CA PHE A 472 36.92 -9.25 50.02
C PHE A 472 36.43 -7.95 49.35
N ALA A 473 36.41 -7.95 48.01
CA ALA A 473 35.25 -7.70 47.11
C ALA A 473 35.73 -7.28 45.70
N GLN A 474 35.18 -7.92 44.65
CA GLN A 474 35.39 -7.53 43.24
C GLN A 474 34.38 -6.48 42.83
N THR A 475 34.84 -5.30 42.40
CA THR A 475 34.02 -4.32 41.66
C THR A 475 34.83 -3.77 40.49
N SER A 476 34.23 -3.74 39.29
CA SER A 476 34.86 -3.26 38.06
C SER A 476 34.62 -1.76 37.87
N PHE A 477 35.67 -0.96 37.69
CA PHE A 477 35.57 0.46 37.32
C PHE A 477 35.77 0.65 35.81
N ARG A 478 35.00 1.57 35.20
CA ARG A 478 35.27 2.14 33.86
C ARG A 478 35.93 3.51 34.02
N LEU A 479 37.02 3.74 33.31
CA LEU A 479 37.67 5.05 33.19
C LEU A 479 36.98 5.87 32.11
N ALA A 480 36.60 7.11 32.43
CA ALA A 480 36.16 8.12 31.48
C ALA A 480 37.02 9.37 31.69
N GLN A 481 37.99 9.62 30.79
CA GLN A 481 38.56 10.91 30.40
C GLN A 481 39.90 10.68 29.70
N LEU A 482 39.93 10.83 28.37
CA LEU A 482 41.13 11.12 27.58
C LEU A 482 40.72 11.74 26.24
N GLU A 483 39.89 12.78 26.30
CA GLU A 483 39.68 13.72 25.19
C GLU A 483 40.27 15.05 25.64
N ARG A 484 41.57 15.24 25.45
CA ARG A 484 42.30 16.53 25.35
C ARG A 484 43.79 16.33 25.58
N MET A 485 44.53 15.88 24.57
CA MET A 485 45.92 16.29 24.31
C MET A 485 46.18 16.17 22.80
N GLY A 486 46.63 17.26 22.18
CA GLY A 486 46.77 17.42 20.73
C GLY A 486 47.98 16.75 20.10
N LEU A 487 47.89 16.54 18.77
CA LEU A 487 48.78 15.81 17.88
C LEU A 487 50.23 16.35 17.72
N GLN A 488 50.60 17.47 18.34
CA GLN A 488 51.91 18.10 18.11
C GLN A 488 53.13 17.38 18.73
N ALA A 489 52.92 16.39 19.60
CA ALA A 489 54.03 15.65 20.23
C ALA A 489 54.49 14.40 19.45
N ILE A 490 53.80 14.00 18.39
CA ILE A 490 54.10 12.77 17.63
C ILE A 490 55.00 13.06 16.41
N GLU A 491 55.02 14.29 15.90
CA GLU A 491 55.75 14.64 14.67
C GLU A 491 57.28 14.70 14.81
N GLN A 492 57.83 14.72 16.04
CA GLN A 492 59.27 14.88 16.24
C GLN A 492 60.09 13.57 16.33
N MET A 493 59.49 12.39 16.19
CA MET A 493 60.20 11.11 16.41
C MET A 493 60.28 10.18 15.18
N ALA A 494 59.92 10.65 13.99
CA ALA A 494 59.73 9.78 12.81
C ALA A 494 60.97 9.40 11.94
N PRO A 495 62.19 9.98 12.00
CA PRO A 495 63.21 9.63 10.99
C PRO A 495 63.99 8.33 11.19
N GLU A 496 63.94 7.64 12.34
CA GLU A 496 64.85 6.49 12.60
C GLU A 496 64.20 5.09 12.51
N LEU A 497 62.92 4.99 12.12
CA LEU A 497 62.17 3.72 12.14
C LEU A 497 61.75 3.17 10.75
N PHE A 498 62.28 3.73 9.67
CA PHE A 498 62.04 3.23 8.31
C PHE A 498 63.28 2.51 7.74
N ALA A 499 63.52 1.28 8.22
CA ALA A 499 64.32 0.30 7.49
C ALA A 499 63.74 -1.11 7.69
N GLY A 500 62.85 -1.49 6.78
CA GLY A 500 62.47 -2.89 6.55
C GLY A 500 61.05 -3.25 6.99
N LEU A 501 60.08 -3.08 6.08
CA LEU A 501 58.85 -3.89 6.01
C LEU A 501 58.10 -3.58 4.71
N GLU A 502 58.34 -4.39 3.68
CA GLU A 502 57.37 -4.64 2.62
C GLU A 502 56.37 -5.70 3.12
N ALA A 503 55.10 -5.49 2.72
CA ALA A 503 53.92 -6.33 2.92
C ALA A 503 53.32 -6.39 4.33
N GLN A 504 52.18 -5.69 4.51
CA GLN A 504 50.83 -6.29 4.63
C GLN A 504 49.90 -5.41 5.49
N ILE A 505 49.20 -4.47 4.85
CA ILE A 505 48.12 -3.66 5.44
C ILE A 505 46.82 -3.99 4.71
N VAL A 506 45.95 -4.78 5.35
CA VAL A 506 44.49 -4.77 5.17
C VAL A 506 43.90 -5.09 6.54
N MET A 507 43.40 -4.08 7.27
CA MET A 507 42.62 -4.30 8.49
C MET A 507 41.39 -3.39 8.48
N ASP A 508 40.29 -3.94 7.98
CA ASP A 508 38.94 -3.56 8.41
C ASP A 508 37.94 -4.73 8.22
N THR A 509 38.25 -5.66 7.31
CA THR A 509 37.51 -6.92 7.10
C THR A 509 37.70 -7.95 8.22
N GLU A 510 38.80 -7.90 8.98
CA GLU A 510 39.15 -8.96 9.95
C GLU A 510 38.30 -8.91 11.23
N HIS A 511 37.78 -7.73 11.63
CA HIS A 511 36.97 -7.62 12.84
C HIS A 511 35.54 -8.18 12.65
N GLN A 512 34.97 -8.01 11.45
CA GLN A 512 33.73 -8.65 10.99
C GLN A 512 33.92 -10.17 10.84
N LEU A 513 35.03 -10.61 10.24
CA LEU A 513 35.38 -12.03 10.09
C LEU A 513 35.61 -12.74 11.43
N ARG A 514 36.22 -12.09 12.43
CA ARG A 514 36.38 -12.67 13.79
C ARG A 514 35.06 -12.83 14.54
N ARG A 515 34.11 -11.89 14.36
CA ARG A 515 32.74 -12.01 14.92
C ARG A 515 31.93 -13.11 14.23
N PHE A 516 32.03 -13.19 12.89
CA PHE A 516 31.37 -14.23 12.11
C PHE A 516 31.88 -15.62 12.47
N ARG A 517 33.20 -15.81 12.55
CA ARG A 517 33.81 -17.08 12.98
C ARG A 517 33.46 -17.45 14.42
N ALA A 518 33.43 -16.49 15.35
CA ALA A 518 33.04 -16.78 16.73
C ALA A 518 31.58 -17.25 16.84
N ARG A 519 30.66 -16.67 16.03
CA ARG A 519 29.25 -17.10 15.96
C ARG A 519 29.11 -18.49 15.35
N GLU A 520 29.79 -18.78 14.25
CA GLU A 520 29.75 -20.12 13.65
C GLU A 520 30.36 -21.19 14.56
N HIS A 521 31.47 -20.88 15.25
CA HIS A 521 32.06 -21.81 16.22
C HIS A 521 31.13 -22.07 17.40
N LEU A 522 30.42 -21.04 17.89
CA LEU A 522 29.43 -21.19 18.95
C LEU A 522 28.24 -22.06 18.48
N MET A 523 27.70 -21.82 17.29
CA MET A 523 26.59 -22.61 16.73
C MET A 523 27.00 -24.05 16.43
N SER A 524 28.23 -24.26 15.95
CA SER A 524 28.79 -25.60 15.74
C SER A 524 28.97 -26.33 17.07
N TYR A 525 29.41 -25.63 18.12
CA TYR A 525 29.52 -26.19 19.47
C TYR A 525 28.15 -26.54 20.06
N TRP A 526 27.14 -25.68 19.89
CA TRP A 526 25.77 -25.96 20.34
C TRP A 526 25.17 -27.13 19.58
N SER A 527 25.31 -27.17 18.25
CA SER A 527 24.85 -28.29 17.42
C SER A 527 25.50 -29.61 17.84
N TRP A 528 26.82 -29.62 18.05
CA TRP A 528 27.54 -30.79 18.57
C TRP A 528 27.05 -31.21 19.97
N LEU A 529 26.92 -30.24 20.88
CA LEU A 529 26.46 -30.50 22.25
C LEU A 529 25.06 -31.11 22.24
N LEU A 530 24.14 -30.55 21.47
CA LEU A 530 22.77 -31.04 21.35
C LEU A 530 22.70 -32.41 20.68
N SER A 531 23.49 -32.62 19.61
CA SER A 531 23.61 -33.92 18.93
C SER A 531 24.18 -35.01 19.84
N SER A 532 25.07 -34.65 20.77
CA SER A 532 25.64 -35.58 21.75
C SER A 532 24.63 -36.06 22.81
N MET A 533 23.45 -35.43 22.90
CA MET A 533 22.38 -35.84 23.81
C MET A 533 21.52 -37.02 23.27
N GLY A 534 21.81 -37.52 22.06
CA GLY A 534 21.25 -38.77 21.48
C GLY A 534 19.73 -38.78 21.26
N ASP A 535 19.14 -39.98 21.10
CA ASP A 535 17.70 -40.27 20.87
C ASP A 535 16.74 -39.68 21.93
N SER A 536 17.29 -39.08 22.99
CA SER A 536 16.56 -38.44 24.08
C SER A 536 15.86 -37.12 23.67
N LEU A 537 16.03 -36.68 22.42
CA LEU A 537 15.38 -35.53 21.79
C LEU A 537 14.17 -35.92 20.90
N THR A 538 13.69 -37.16 20.98
CA THR A 538 12.38 -37.56 20.42
C THR A 538 11.21 -37.29 21.36
N LEU A 539 11.48 -36.65 22.50
CA LEU A 539 10.51 -36.32 23.54
C LEU A 539 9.75 -35.03 23.23
N ASP A 540 8.63 -34.85 23.93
CA ASP A 540 7.79 -33.64 23.97
C ASP A 540 8.60 -32.33 23.87
N PRO A 541 8.17 -31.33 23.08
CA PRO A 541 8.87 -30.06 22.88
C PRO A 541 9.29 -29.35 24.18
N GLN A 542 8.48 -29.41 25.24
CA GLN A 542 8.81 -28.78 26.52
C GLN A 542 9.99 -29.47 27.22
N VAL A 543 10.06 -30.80 27.11
CA VAL A 543 11.16 -31.60 27.68
C VAL A 543 12.46 -31.32 26.92
N ARG A 544 12.41 -31.17 25.60
CA ARG A 544 13.56 -30.76 24.77
C ARG A 544 14.08 -29.38 25.16
N GLN A 545 13.19 -28.39 25.25
CA GLN A 545 13.55 -27.04 25.64
C GLN A 545 14.16 -26.99 27.06
N GLN A 546 13.59 -27.71 28.02
CA GLN A 546 14.11 -27.76 29.39
C GLN A 546 15.51 -28.40 29.43
N ARG A 547 15.74 -29.48 28.69
CA ARG A 547 17.06 -30.13 28.62
C ARG A 547 18.10 -29.29 27.89
N ALA A 548 17.73 -28.67 26.77
CA ALA A 548 18.58 -27.73 26.05
C ALA A 548 18.97 -26.56 26.94
N ARG A 549 18.02 -26.00 27.70
CA ARG A 549 18.28 -24.94 28.69
C ARG A 549 19.23 -25.41 29.81
N SER A 550 19.06 -26.63 30.33
CA SER A 550 19.97 -27.20 31.32
C SER A 550 21.38 -27.44 30.76
N ALA A 551 21.49 -27.92 29.51
CA ALA A 551 22.76 -28.25 28.86
C ALA A 551 23.56 -27.00 28.46
N LEU A 552 22.89 -26.00 27.88
CA LEU A 552 23.50 -24.73 27.45
C LEU A 552 23.78 -23.79 28.65
N GLY A 553 23.02 -23.96 29.73
CA GLY A 553 23.04 -23.10 30.90
C GLY A 553 22.25 -21.80 30.68
N GLU A 554 21.76 -21.23 31.78
CA GLU A 554 20.86 -20.06 31.77
C GLU A 554 21.46 -18.84 31.03
N LYS A 555 22.77 -18.60 31.17
CA LYS A 555 23.43 -17.47 30.52
C LYS A 555 23.44 -17.59 29.00
N SER A 556 23.63 -18.79 28.46
CA SER A 556 23.61 -19.06 27.02
C SER A 556 22.19 -19.00 26.47
N TRP A 557 21.22 -19.49 27.24
CA TRP A 557 19.80 -19.44 26.90
C TRP A 557 19.28 -17.99 26.78
N GLN A 558 19.77 -17.09 27.63
CA GLN A 558 19.46 -15.66 27.61
C GLN A 558 20.36 -14.84 26.69
N ALA A 559 21.42 -15.42 26.11
CA ALA A 559 22.31 -14.70 25.22
C ALA A 559 21.61 -14.41 23.89
N ALA A 560 21.64 -13.15 23.45
CA ALA A 560 21.04 -12.72 22.20
C ALA A 560 22.01 -13.03 21.03
N VAL A 561 22.05 -14.30 20.64
CA VAL A 561 23.00 -14.86 19.65
C VAL A 561 22.40 -14.92 18.24
N PHE A 562 21.07 -14.95 18.13
CA PHE A 562 20.37 -14.90 16.85
C PHE A 562 20.12 -13.44 16.46
N GLU A 563 19.89 -13.20 15.17
CA GLU A 563 19.52 -11.89 14.65
C GLU A 563 18.29 -12.05 13.76
N THR A 564 17.37 -11.09 13.81
CA THR A 564 16.33 -10.96 12.79
C THR A 564 16.94 -10.43 11.49
N ARG A 565 16.22 -10.51 10.37
CA ARG A 565 16.64 -9.87 9.11
C ARG A 565 16.82 -8.34 9.22
N GLN A 566 16.19 -7.71 10.21
CA GLN A 566 16.41 -6.31 10.63
C GLN A 566 17.63 -6.10 11.55
N GLN A 567 18.44 -7.13 11.81
CA GLN A 567 19.60 -7.09 12.71
C GLN A 567 19.26 -6.88 14.20
N GLU A 568 18.01 -7.12 14.61
CA GLU A 568 17.66 -7.14 16.03
C GLU A 568 18.17 -8.43 16.67
N LYS A 569 18.81 -8.34 17.83
CA LYS A 569 19.38 -9.51 18.50
C LYS A 569 18.32 -10.25 19.31
N VAL A 570 18.26 -11.57 19.14
CA VAL A 570 17.23 -12.45 19.73
C VAL A 570 17.91 -13.58 20.50
N SER A 571 17.39 -13.91 21.69
CA SER A 571 17.87 -15.04 22.51
C SER A 571 17.01 -16.30 22.32
N LEU A 572 17.51 -17.47 22.74
CA LEU A 572 16.69 -18.70 22.77
C LEU A 572 15.48 -18.57 23.70
N ALA A 573 15.61 -17.79 24.78
CA ALA A 573 14.50 -17.47 25.66
C ALA A 573 13.40 -16.66 24.97
N ASP A 574 13.76 -15.76 24.06
CA ASP A 574 12.80 -14.98 23.29
C ASP A 574 12.12 -15.86 22.23
N ILE A 575 12.87 -16.73 21.54
CA ILE A 575 12.33 -17.68 20.55
C ILE A 575 11.37 -18.67 21.22
N SER A 576 11.74 -19.24 22.38
CA SER A 576 10.85 -20.11 23.18
C SER A 576 9.55 -19.40 23.56
N ARG A 577 9.64 -18.11 23.94
CA ARG A 577 8.47 -17.28 24.25
C ARG A 577 7.62 -17.03 23.00
N TRP A 578 8.25 -16.76 21.85
CA TRP A 578 7.55 -16.58 20.58
C TRP A 578 6.81 -17.85 20.17
N LEU A 579 7.41 -19.03 20.31
CA LEU A 579 6.75 -20.30 20.01
C LEU A 579 5.56 -20.59 20.91
N ALA A 580 5.68 -20.30 22.20
CA ALA A 580 4.55 -20.43 23.12
C ALA A 580 3.36 -19.51 22.77
N GLU A 581 3.64 -18.36 22.13
CA GLU A 581 2.64 -17.35 21.77
C GLU A 581 2.08 -17.53 20.35
N PHE A 582 2.92 -17.90 19.39
CA PHE A 582 2.60 -17.92 17.95
C PHE A 582 2.54 -19.34 17.35
N GLY A 583 2.94 -20.36 18.09
CA GLY A 583 2.95 -21.76 17.64
C GLY A 583 4.02 -22.11 16.59
N SER A 584 4.65 -21.13 15.95
CA SER A 584 5.79 -21.34 15.05
C SER A 584 6.68 -20.09 14.93
N VAL A 585 7.95 -20.29 14.55
CA VAL A 585 8.92 -19.23 14.26
C VAL A 585 9.50 -19.46 12.87
N THR A 586 9.48 -18.41 12.05
CA THR A 586 10.00 -18.46 10.67
C THR A 586 11.48 -18.12 10.61
N VAL A 587 12.24 -18.95 9.90
CA VAL A 587 13.68 -18.79 9.72
C VAL A 587 13.97 -18.65 8.22
N ALA A 588 14.81 -17.69 7.83
CA ALA A 588 15.08 -17.41 6.42
C ALA A 588 16.57 -17.51 6.08
N PHE A 589 16.92 -18.40 5.16
CA PHE A 589 18.28 -18.51 4.63
C PHE A 589 18.55 -17.45 3.56
N GLY A 590 19.76 -16.89 3.57
CA GLY A 590 20.28 -15.86 2.65
C GLY A 590 19.36 -15.39 1.52
N GLY A 591 18.96 -14.12 1.55
CA GLY A 591 18.18 -13.45 0.51
C GLY A 591 18.30 -11.93 0.63
N PRO A 592 17.76 -11.14 -0.33
CA PRO A 592 17.76 -9.69 -0.22
C PRO A 592 17.05 -9.29 1.08
N LYS A 593 17.75 -8.48 1.89
CA LYS A 593 17.20 -7.94 3.14
C LYS A 593 16.09 -6.95 2.77
N ASN A 594 14.85 -7.34 3.00
CA ASN A 594 13.74 -6.39 2.99
C ASN A 594 13.68 -5.77 4.39
N GLU A 595 13.53 -4.44 4.47
CA GLU A 595 13.54 -3.73 5.76
C GLU A 595 12.37 -4.17 6.68
N ASP A 596 11.34 -4.80 6.12
CA ASP A 596 10.16 -5.30 6.84
C ASP A 596 10.20 -6.81 7.17
N ASP A 597 11.32 -7.51 6.91
CA ASP A 597 11.43 -8.95 7.19
C ASP A 597 11.90 -9.18 8.64
N HIS A 598 11.09 -9.85 9.45
CA HIS A 598 11.40 -10.24 10.83
C HIS A 598 11.75 -11.73 10.96
N ALA A 599 11.92 -12.47 9.86
CA ALA A 599 12.42 -13.83 9.93
C ALA A 599 13.79 -13.85 10.62
N LEU A 600 14.07 -14.92 11.37
CA LEU A 600 15.40 -15.12 11.93
C LEU A 600 16.39 -15.32 10.77
N ASP A 601 17.43 -14.48 10.72
CA ASP A 601 18.55 -14.64 9.81
C ASP A 601 19.44 -15.76 10.35
N ALA A 602 19.22 -16.96 9.82
CA ALA A 602 19.92 -18.16 10.27
C ALA A 602 20.87 -18.68 9.21
N SER A 603 22.07 -19.05 9.65
CA SER A 603 22.89 -20.01 8.93
C SER A 603 22.31 -21.42 9.07
N THR A 604 22.71 -22.35 8.20
CA THR A 604 22.33 -23.77 8.30
C THR A 604 22.57 -24.35 9.69
N ALA A 605 23.70 -24.00 10.32
CA ALA A 605 24.01 -24.44 11.69
C ALA A 605 23.06 -23.82 12.74
N SER A 606 22.65 -22.56 12.54
CA SER A 606 21.70 -21.89 13.44
C SER A 606 20.30 -22.52 13.32
N HIS A 607 19.86 -22.87 12.11
CA HIS A 607 18.59 -23.55 11.88
C HIS A 607 18.54 -24.94 12.52
N GLN A 608 19.57 -25.76 12.30
CA GLN A 608 19.66 -27.10 12.91
C GLN A 608 19.59 -27.03 14.43
N VAL A 609 20.23 -26.02 15.05
CA VAL A 609 20.13 -25.80 16.50
C VAL A 609 18.69 -25.47 16.90
N LEU A 610 17.98 -24.63 16.13
CA LEU A 610 16.59 -24.28 16.42
C LEU A 610 15.65 -25.49 16.24
N GLU A 611 15.74 -26.23 15.15
CA GLU A 611 14.99 -27.48 14.92
C GLU A 611 15.25 -28.50 16.01
N THR A 612 16.50 -28.64 16.46
CA THR A 612 16.85 -29.60 17.52
C THR A 612 16.25 -29.21 18.87
N ILE A 613 16.17 -27.91 19.18
CA ILE A 613 15.65 -27.41 20.47
C ILE A 613 14.12 -27.38 20.48
N PHE A 614 13.50 -26.96 19.38
CA PHE A 614 12.07 -26.62 19.33
C PHE A 614 11.25 -27.65 18.51
N GLY A 615 11.85 -28.26 17.48
CA GLY A 615 11.24 -29.24 16.58
C GLY A 615 10.81 -28.66 15.23
N ASP A 616 10.89 -29.49 14.19
CA ASP A 616 10.51 -29.14 12.81
C ASP A 616 9.14 -28.47 12.64
N PRO A 617 8.03 -28.91 13.28
CA PRO A 617 6.73 -28.24 13.06
C PRO A 617 6.68 -26.83 13.68
N GLU A 618 7.57 -26.53 14.62
CA GLU A 618 7.64 -25.24 15.32
C GLU A 618 8.62 -24.28 14.62
N VAL A 619 9.61 -24.78 13.87
CA VAL A 619 10.60 -23.99 13.15
C VAL A 619 10.35 -24.13 11.65
N VAL A 620 9.74 -23.11 11.05
CA VAL A 620 9.36 -23.15 9.63
C VAL A 620 10.46 -22.50 8.80
N GLU A 621 11.12 -23.29 7.96
CA GLU A 621 12.04 -22.79 6.94
C GLU A 621 11.25 -21.98 5.91
N ALA A 622 11.53 -20.69 5.80
CA ALA A 622 10.98 -19.88 4.71
C ALA A 622 11.67 -20.26 3.39
N SER A 623 11.13 -21.25 2.69
CA SER A 623 11.34 -21.34 1.25
C SER A 623 10.59 -20.16 0.60
N PHE A 624 11.25 -19.45 -0.33
CA PHE A 624 10.61 -18.37 -1.10
C PHE A 624 9.39 -18.86 -1.91
N GLU A 625 9.19 -20.19 -2.02
CA GLU A 625 8.07 -20.84 -2.73
C GLU A 625 6.93 -21.29 -1.80
N GLU A 626 7.05 -21.13 -0.47
CA GLU A 626 6.06 -21.61 0.49
C GLU A 626 4.78 -20.75 0.61
N PRO A 627 3.61 -21.35 0.93
CA PRO A 627 2.32 -20.65 1.04
C PRO A 627 2.26 -19.49 2.03
N ARG A 628 3.06 -19.50 3.11
CA ARG A 628 3.10 -18.39 4.10
C ARG A 628 3.93 -17.20 3.62
N MET A 629 4.93 -17.42 2.78
CA MET A 629 5.63 -16.35 2.06
C MET A 629 4.82 -15.92 0.83
N ALA A 630 4.00 -16.80 0.25
CA ALA A 630 2.96 -16.42 -0.71
C ALA A 630 1.85 -15.60 -0.03
N GLU A 631 1.48 -15.87 1.23
CA GLU A 631 0.59 -15.06 2.06
C GLU A 631 1.21 -13.68 2.33
N ARG A 632 2.52 -13.59 2.60
CA ARG A 632 3.22 -12.29 2.70
C ARG A 632 3.38 -11.59 1.37
N LYS A 633 3.68 -12.30 0.28
CA LYS A 633 3.67 -11.76 -1.08
C LYS A 633 2.28 -11.26 -1.42
N HIS A 634 1.23 -11.98 -1.01
CA HIS A 634 -0.17 -11.59 -1.15
C HIS A 634 -0.53 -10.42 -0.22
N GLN A 635 -0.01 -10.34 1.01
CA GLN A 635 -0.23 -9.21 1.95
C GLN A 635 0.50 -7.95 1.50
N VAL A 636 1.72 -8.07 0.98
CA VAL A 636 2.48 -6.98 0.34
C VAL A 636 1.86 -6.61 -1.00
N GLN A 637 1.36 -7.58 -1.77
CA GLN A 637 0.54 -7.33 -2.96
C GLN A 637 -0.80 -6.72 -2.59
N LEU A 638 -1.42 -7.01 -1.45
CA LEU A 638 -2.70 -6.43 -1.00
C LEU A 638 -2.51 -5.03 -0.41
N ALA A 639 -1.39 -4.76 0.27
CA ALA A 639 -1.01 -3.43 0.73
C ALA A 639 -0.53 -2.55 -0.44
N GLY A 640 0.19 -3.14 -1.40
CA GLY A 640 0.58 -2.51 -2.67
C GLY A 640 -0.60 -2.33 -3.63
N ALA A 641 -1.52 -3.30 -3.72
CA ALA A 641 -2.77 -3.22 -4.47
C ALA A 641 -3.79 -2.28 -3.82
N ALA A 642 -3.80 -2.14 -2.49
CA ALA A 642 -4.54 -1.07 -1.84
C ALA A 642 -4.03 0.34 -2.28
N GLN A 643 -2.81 0.43 -2.81
CA GLN A 643 -2.26 1.64 -3.45
C GLN A 643 -2.25 1.60 -4.99
N ALA A 644 -2.40 0.43 -5.63
CA ALA A 644 -2.20 0.22 -7.07
C ALA A 644 -3.37 -0.43 -7.84
N GLU A 645 -4.38 -1.02 -7.18
CA GLU A 645 -5.61 -1.52 -7.83
C GLU A 645 -6.59 -0.36 -8.06
N GLN A 646 -6.29 0.45 -9.08
CA GLN A 646 -7.33 0.90 -9.99
C GLN A 646 -7.49 -0.21 -11.03
N PHE A 647 -8.69 -0.81 -11.09
CA PHE A 647 -9.11 -1.84 -12.06
C PHE A 647 -8.43 -1.68 -13.43
N ASP A 648 -7.80 -2.74 -13.93
CA ASP A 648 -7.44 -2.85 -15.35
C ASP A 648 -8.72 -2.88 -16.19
N PRO A 649 -8.86 -2.02 -17.23
CA PRO A 649 -9.98 -2.10 -18.16
C PRO A 649 -9.91 -3.38 -18.99
N LEU A 650 -11.10 -3.93 -19.28
CA LEU A 650 -11.35 -5.04 -20.21
C LEU A 650 -10.59 -4.87 -21.54
N PRO A 651 -10.22 -5.97 -22.23
CA PRO A 651 -9.47 -5.92 -23.48
C PRO A 651 -10.19 -5.07 -24.54
N GLU A 652 -9.38 -4.29 -25.27
CA GLU A 652 -9.74 -3.28 -26.26
C GLU A 652 -11.08 -3.56 -26.98
N THR A 653 -12.06 -2.69 -26.73
CA THR A 653 -13.31 -2.66 -27.48
C THR A 653 -13.03 -2.41 -28.95
N LYS A 654 -13.65 -3.22 -29.81
CA LYS A 654 -13.75 -3.00 -31.26
C LYS A 654 -14.04 -1.52 -31.56
N THR A 655 -13.42 -0.95 -32.59
CA THR A 655 -13.63 0.47 -32.93
C THR A 655 -15.11 0.72 -33.21
N ALA A 656 -15.59 1.96 -33.00
CA ALA A 656 -17.00 2.31 -33.26
C ALA A 656 -17.45 1.95 -34.69
N GLU A 657 -16.52 1.92 -35.66
CA GLU A 657 -16.79 1.45 -37.03
C GLU A 657 -17.01 -0.08 -37.10
N GLN A 658 -16.30 -0.86 -36.30
CA GLN A 658 -16.45 -2.32 -36.22
C GLN A 658 -17.75 -2.71 -35.49
N GLU A 659 -18.12 -2.01 -34.42
CA GLU A 659 -19.41 -2.22 -33.74
C GLU A 659 -20.59 -1.84 -34.64
N GLN A 660 -20.48 -0.73 -35.38
CA GLN A 660 -21.51 -0.32 -36.33
C GLN A 660 -21.63 -1.30 -37.50
N ALA A 661 -20.50 -1.80 -38.04
CA ALA A 661 -20.50 -2.81 -39.08
C ALA A 661 -21.10 -4.15 -38.63
N GLU A 662 -20.87 -4.55 -37.37
CA GLU A 662 -21.44 -5.76 -36.78
C GLU A 662 -22.94 -5.60 -36.51
N LEU A 663 -23.37 -4.42 -36.05
CA LEU A 663 -24.79 -4.10 -35.88
C LEU A 663 -25.53 -4.05 -37.21
N ASP A 664 -24.92 -3.49 -38.25
CA ASP A 664 -25.51 -3.41 -39.60
C ASP A 664 -25.56 -4.79 -40.26
N ARG A 665 -24.56 -5.65 -40.01
CA ARG A 665 -24.59 -7.06 -40.39
C ARG A 665 -25.74 -7.81 -39.72
N LEU A 666 -25.92 -7.66 -38.40
CA LEU A 666 -26.99 -8.33 -37.65
C LEU A 666 -28.38 -7.85 -38.07
N LYS A 667 -28.54 -6.55 -38.38
CA LYS A 667 -29.79 -6.01 -38.95
C LYS A 667 -30.08 -6.58 -40.34
N ALA A 668 -29.06 -6.76 -41.17
CA ALA A 668 -29.21 -7.38 -42.48
C ALA A 668 -29.61 -8.86 -42.36
N GLU A 669 -28.97 -9.62 -41.47
CA GLU A 669 -29.33 -11.02 -41.20
C GLU A 669 -30.76 -11.14 -40.66
N PHE A 670 -31.18 -10.23 -39.77
CA PHE A 670 -32.54 -10.20 -39.22
C PHE A 670 -33.62 -9.85 -40.26
N HIS A 671 -33.33 -8.90 -41.15
CA HIS A 671 -34.24 -8.58 -42.27
C HIS A 671 -34.34 -9.74 -43.28
N GLN A 672 -33.25 -10.48 -43.49
CA GLN A 672 -33.24 -11.65 -44.37
C GLN A 672 -34.12 -12.79 -43.84
N VAL A 673 -34.24 -12.92 -42.50
CA VAL A 673 -35.14 -13.89 -41.85
C VAL A 673 -36.61 -13.45 -41.90
N LEU A 674 -36.88 -12.14 -41.83
CA LEU A 674 -38.24 -11.59 -41.92
C LEU A 674 -38.81 -11.57 -43.34
N GLU A 675 -37.97 -11.51 -44.36
CA GLU A 675 -38.38 -11.50 -45.77
C GLU A 675 -38.45 -12.90 -46.40
N ALA A 676 -38.05 -13.95 -45.68
CA ALA A 676 -38.24 -15.32 -46.13
C ALA A 676 -39.75 -15.66 -46.16
N PRO A 677 -40.33 -16.00 -47.33
CA PRO A 677 -41.73 -16.37 -47.40
C PRO A 677 -41.99 -17.65 -46.60
N PRO A 678 -43.15 -17.81 -45.96
CA PRO A 678 -43.46 -19.00 -45.19
C PRO A 678 -43.55 -20.19 -46.14
N GLU A 679 -42.62 -21.16 -45.99
CA GLU A 679 -42.69 -22.43 -46.70
C GLU A 679 -43.93 -23.21 -46.23
N GLU A 680 -44.89 -23.35 -47.13
CA GLU A 680 -46.02 -24.27 -47.00
C GLU A 680 -45.47 -25.70 -47.00
N ALA A 681 -45.62 -26.39 -45.86
CA ALA A 681 -45.21 -27.77 -45.69
C ALA A 681 -46.19 -28.72 -46.41
N GLU A 682 -45.88 -29.10 -47.65
CA GLU A 682 -46.44 -30.29 -48.27
C GLU A 682 -45.63 -31.54 -47.88
N LEU A 683 -46.31 -32.46 -47.20
CA LEU A 683 -45.84 -33.82 -46.90
C LEU A 683 -45.81 -34.66 -48.18
N SER A 684 -44.63 -35.10 -48.61
CA SER A 684 -44.50 -36.28 -49.49
C SER A 684 -43.31 -37.15 -49.09
N ALA A 685 -43.57 -38.45 -48.93
CA ALA A 685 -42.59 -39.50 -48.77
C ALA A 685 -41.93 -39.85 -50.12
N ASP A 686 -40.60 -39.92 -50.16
CA ASP A 686 -39.79 -41.06 -50.62
C ASP A 686 -38.32 -40.68 -50.95
N GLU A 687 -37.41 -41.58 -50.56
CA GLU A 687 -36.00 -41.82 -50.93
C GLU A 687 -34.88 -40.77 -50.74
N PRO A 688 -33.67 -41.20 -50.29
CA PRO A 688 -32.55 -40.30 -50.03
C PRO A 688 -31.69 -40.04 -51.29
N ALA A 689 -31.46 -38.77 -51.61
CA ALA A 689 -30.53 -38.34 -52.65
C ALA A 689 -29.06 -38.28 -52.15
N PRO A 690 -28.05 -38.47 -53.02
CA PRO A 690 -26.65 -38.61 -52.64
C PRO A 690 -25.95 -37.26 -52.39
N LEU A 691 -24.93 -37.30 -51.53
CA LEU A 691 -24.10 -36.15 -51.12
C LEU A 691 -23.38 -35.47 -52.30
N PRO A 692 -23.24 -34.13 -52.30
CA PRO A 692 -22.49 -33.41 -53.32
C PRO A 692 -20.97 -33.51 -53.12
N PRO A 693 -20.17 -33.44 -54.21
CA PRO A 693 -18.71 -33.52 -54.13
C PRO A 693 -18.06 -32.21 -53.63
N PRO A 694 -16.84 -32.26 -53.09
CA PRO A 694 -16.17 -31.11 -52.47
C PRO A 694 -15.69 -30.09 -53.51
N VAL A 695 -15.87 -28.81 -53.18
CA VAL A 695 -15.43 -27.64 -53.97
C VAL A 695 -13.91 -27.40 -53.75
N PRO A 696 -13.11 -27.07 -54.79
CA PRO A 696 -11.68 -26.87 -54.65
C PRO A 696 -11.31 -25.49 -54.11
N ILE A 697 -10.29 -25.46 -53.24
CA ILE A 697 -9.67 -24.26 -52.67
C ILE A 697 -8.76 -23.62 -53.72
N PRO A 698 -8.80 -22.29 -53.94
CA PRO A 698 -7.91 -21.62 -54.87
C PRO A 698 -6.53 -21.39 -54.26
N VAL A 699 -5.52 -21.82 -54.99
CA VAL A 699 -4.10 -21.52 -54.79
C VAL A 699 -3.85 -20.05 -55.14
N PHE A 700 -3.36 -19.26 -54.19
CA PHE A 700 -2.83 -17.92 -54.46
C PHE A 700 -1.32 -17.98 -54.68
N GLY A 701 -0.92 -17.43 -55.82
CA GLY A 701 0.46 -17.37 -56.30
C GLY A 701 1.31 -16.30 -55.61
N GLU A 702 2.61 -16.50 -55.80
CA GLU A 702 3.72 -15.67 -55.37
C GLU A 702 3.62 -14.24 -55.92
N ALA A 703 3.69 -13.27 -55.02
CA ALA A 703 4.01 -11.88 -55.35
C ALA A 703 5.21 -11.43 -54.52
N THR A 704 6.19 -10.91 -55.23
CA THR A 704 7.51 -10.46 -54.83
C THR A 704 7.51 -9.38 -53.74
N SER A 705 8.34 -9.60 -52.73
CA SER A 705 8.65 -8.67 -51.64
C SER A 705 9.45 -7.46 -52.10
N SER A 706 8.97 -6.26 -51.73
CA SER A 706 9.78 -5.04 -51.58
C SER A 706 9.89 -4.74 -50.09
N PRO A 707 11.06 -4.37 -49.54
CA PRO A 707 11.25 -4.27 -48.09
C PRO A 707 10.70 -2.95 -47.56
N SER A 708 9.68 -3.02 -46.71
CA SER A 708 9.23 -1.92 -45.86
C SER A 708 10.10 -1.84 -44.61
N GLN A 709 10.99 -0.86 -44.57
CA GLN A 709 11.77 -0.45 -43.39
C GLN A 709 10.89 0.45 -42.49
N THR A 710 10.20 -0.10 -41.50
CA THR A 710 9.60 0.73 -40.41
C THR A 710 9.46 0.01 -39.06
N SER A 711 9.92 -1.24 -38.90
CA SER A 711 9.78 -1.98 -37.63
C SER A 711 11.03 -2.01 -36.74
N ASP A 712 12.18 -1.51 -37.21
CA ASP A 712 13.42 -1.52 -36.41
C ASP A 712 13.61 -0.26 -35.54
N GLU A 713 12.97 0.87 -35.86
CA GLU A 713 13.18 2.11 -35.09
C GLU A 713 12.54 2.08 -33.69
N SER A 714 11.40 1.42 -33.50
CA SER A 714 10.73 1.32 -32.18
C SER A 714 11.44 0.36 -31.23
N ALA A 715 11.89 -0.79 -31.74
CA ALA A 715 12.68 -1.75 -30.97
C ALA A 715 14.08 -1.21 -30.60
N GLN A 716 14.63 -0.31 -31.43
CA GLN A 716 15.90 0.35 -31.18
C GLN A 716 15.75 1.55 -30.24
N THR A 717 14.61 2.25 -30.24
CA THR A 717 14.32 3.29 -29.22
C THR A 717 14.05 2.67 -27.86
N ASP A 718 13.33 1.55 -27.76
CA ASP A 718 13.07 0.87 -26.47
C ASP A 718 14.32 0.21 -25.88
N LYS A 719 15.20 -0.36 -26.72
CA LYS A 719 16.51 -0.86 -26.24
C LYS A 719 17.43 0.28 -25.81
N THR A 720 17.44 1.40 -26.52
CA THR A 720 18.26 2.57 -26.15
C THR A 720 17.74 3.21 -24.87
N ARG A 721 16.41 3.29 -24.70
CA ARG A 721 15.74 3.76 -23.50
C ARG A 721 16.03 2.85 -22.30
N SER A 722 15.84 1.54 -22.45
CA SER A 722 16.10 0.56 -21.38
C SER A 722 17.59 0.49 -21.00
N GLN A 723 18.52 0.64 -21.97
CA GLN A 723 19.95 0.72 -21.68
C GLN A 723 20.32 2.00 -20.92
N ARG A 724 19.75 3.15 -21.30
CA ARG A 724 19.98 4.44 -20.61
C ARG A 724 19.33 4.50 -19.24
N GLU A 725 18.12 3.96 -19.08
CA GLU A 725 17.45 3.78 -17.79
C GLU A 725 18.27 2.86 -16.88
N ARG A 726 18.93 1.83 -17.44
CA ARG A 726 19.84 0.95 -16.70
C ARG A 726 21.16 1.63 -16.34
N GLU A 727 21.75 2.43 -17.23
CA GLU A 727 22.95 3.25 -16.95
C GLU A 727 22.68 4.32 -15.88
N LEU A 728 21.52 4.97 -15.94
CA LEU A 728 21.06 5.93 -14.95
C LEU A 728 20.70 5.27 -13.61
N SER A 729 19.99 4.14 -13.64
CA SER A 729 19.71 3.35 -12.44
C SER A 729 21.00 2.81 -11.82
N LEU A 730 22.02 2.48 -12.62
CA LEU A 730 23.35 2.14 -12.10
C LEU A 730 24.04 3.35 -11.48
N LEU A 731 23.96 4.54 -12.11
CA LEU A 731 24.45 5.81 -11.56
C LEU A 731 23.74 6.20 -10.25
N LEU A 732 22.46 5.85 -10.07
CA LEU A 732 21.62 6.30 -8.95
C LEU A 732 21.31 5.22 -7.88
N ALA A 733 21.48 3.92 -8.15
CA ALA A 733 21.00 2.83 -7.27
C ALA A 733 22.06 1.80 -6.79
N ALA A 734 23.31 1.80 -7.25
CA ALA A 734 24.28 0.77 -6.87
C ALA A 734 24.96 1.00 -5.49
N PRO A 735 25.18 -0.03 -4.65
CA PRO A 735 25.91 0.05 -3.37
C PRO A 735 27.45 0.06 -3.50
N LYS A 736 28.00 0.34 -4.69
CA LYS A 736 29.46 0.46 -4.91
C LYS A 736 29.74 1.63 -5.84
N LEU A 737 30.58 2.56 -5.36
CA LEU A 737 31.24 3.66 -6.07
C LEU A 737 31.08 3.62 -7.60
N VAL A 738 30.15 4.42 -8.15
CA VAL A 738 30.22 4.81 -9.56
C VAL A 738 31.02 6.10 -9.60
N GLY A 739 32.27 5.99 -10.02
CA GLY A 739 33.15 7.13 -10.20
C GLY A 739 33.95 7.01 -11.48
N LYS A 740 34.06 8.12 -12.23
CA LYS A 740 34.98 8.23 -13.36
C LYS A 740 36.36 8.45 -12.76
N SER A 741 37.26 7.48 -12.89
CA SER A 741 38.66 7.67 -12.54
C SER A 741 39.33 8.51 -13.61
N PHE A 742 39.96 9.61 -13.25
CA PHE A 742 40.85 10.33 -14.17
C PHE A 742 42.31 10.14 -13.73
N LYS A 743 43.21 9.96 -14.70
CA LYS A 743 44.65 9.82 -14.45
C LYS A 743 45.42 10.62 -15.50
N ARG A 744 46.10 11.70 -15.09
CA ARG A 744 46.98 12.48 -15.98
C ARG A 744 48.02 13.25 -15.16
N GLU A 745 49.29 13.18 -15.59
CA GLU A 745 50.40 14.00 -15.08
C GLU A 745 50.52 14.10 -13.54
N GLY A 746 50.39 12.98 -12.83
CA GLY A 746 50.56 12.94 -11.36
C GLY A 746 49.29 13.16 -10.55
N LEU A 747 48.15 13.47 -11.19
CA LEU A 747 46.83 13.46 -10.55
C LEU A 747 46.06 12.19 -10.91
N ALA A 748 45.68 11.45 -9.88
CA ALA A 748 44.71 10.37 -9.95
C ALA A 748 43.58 10.66 -8.96
N GLY A 749 42.35 10.76 -9.44
CA GLY A 749 41.20 11.02 -8.58
C GLY A 749 39.93 10.28 -9.00
N TYR A 750 39.02 10.17 -8.04
CA TYR A 750 37.70 9.55 -8.19
C TYR A 750 36.65 10.54 -7.75
N LEU A 751 35.59 10.69 -8.54
CA LEU A 751 34.44 11.55 -8.26
C LEU A 751 33.23 10.66 -7.96
N CYS A 752 32.53 10.84 -6.83
CA CYS A 752 31.33 10.06 -6.50
C CYS A 752 30.18 10.90 -5.92
N VAL A 753 28.95 10.37 -6.03
CA VAL A 753 27.71 10.96 -5.49
C VAL A 753 27.12 9.97 -4.45
N PRO A 754 27.03 10.30 -3.15
CA PRO A 754 26.56 9.40 -2.11
C PRO A 754 25.02 9.32 -2.02
N ARG A 755 24.54 8.24 -1.39
CA ARG A 755 23.12 7.83 -1.32
C ARG A 755 22.36 8.39 -0.11
N THR A 756 23.07 8.83 0.93
CA THR A 756 22.45 9.45 2.12
C THR A 756 22.16 10.90 1.80
N GLY A 757 21.01 11.45 2.22
CA GLY A 757 20.56 12.82 1.90
C GLY A 757 21.44 13.99 2.38
N ALA A 758 22.74 13.77 2.55
CA ALA A 758 23.77 14.79 2.58
C ALA A 758 24.30 14.95 1.15
N ASN A 759 24.11 16.14 0.59
CA ASN A 759 24.71 16.54 -0.67
C ASN A 759 26.23 16.51 -0.48
N THR A 760 26.99 15.57 -1.06
CA THR A 760 28.45 15.60 -0.92
C THR A 760 29.16 15.08 -2.17
N ILE A 761 30.18 15.77 -2.66
CA ILE A 761 31.10 15.23 -3.68
C ILE A 761 32.40 14.87 -2.96
N VAL A 762 32.99 13.70 -3.25
CA VAL A 762 34.28 13.30 -2.67
C VAL A 762 35.33 13.23 -3.78
N ILE A 763 36.49 13.86 -3.55
CA ILE A 763 37.66 13.80 -4.47
C ILE A 763 38.81 13.11 -3.75
N TYR A 764 39.42 12.11 -4.40
CA TYR A 764 40.64 11.45 -3.95
C TYR A 764 41.87 12.02 -4.66
N GLN A 765 42.96 12.25 -3.94
CA GLN A 765 44.30 12.48 -4.52
C GLN A 765 45.24 11.34 -4.10
N GLN A 766 46.26 11.04 -4.92
CA GLN A 766 47.10 9.83 -4.86
C GLN A 766 47.88 9.62 -3.55
N ASP A 767 47.83 10.55 -2.59
CA ASP A 767 48.48 10.52 -1.27
C ASP A 767 47.51 10.32 -0.08
N ASN A 768 46.36 9.66 -0.27
CA ASN A 768 45.38 9.33 0.78
C ASN A 768 44.73 10.52 1.51
N ARG A 769 44.72 11.72 0.92
CA ARG A 769 43.92 12.84 1.44
C ARG A 769 42.51 12.77 0.85
N VAL A 770 41.51 12.73 1.74
CA VAL A 770 40.08 12.71 1.41
C VAL A 770 39.53 14.11 1.68
N GLY A 771 39.00 14.76 0.64
CA GLY A 771 38.18 15.96 0.80
C GLY A 771 36.70 15.59 0.58
N GLU A 772 35.88 15.76 1.61
CA GLU A 772 34.41 15.70 1.51
C GLU A 772 33.88 17.12 1.33
N PHE A 773 32.98 17.35 0.36
CA PHE A 773 32.46 18.68 0.05
C PHE A 773 30.94 18.76 0.15
N ASP A 774 30.38 19.59 1.03
CA ASP A 774 28.94 19.92 1.04
C ASP A 774 28.63 21.03 0.02
N PRO A 775 27.81 20.80 -1.03
CA PRO A 775 27.36 21.83 -1.96
C PRO A 775 26.63 23.01 -1.30
N GLY A 776 26.08 22.84 -0.10
CA GLY A 776 25.48 23.91 0.69
C GLY A 776 26.48 24.97 1.15
N GLU A 777 27.77 24.63 1.28
CA GLU A 777 28.85 25.52 1.72
C GLU A 777 29.46 26.35 0.57
N ILE A 778 29.04 26.15 -0.69
CA ILE A 778 29.51 26.88 -1.88
C ILE A 778 29.03 28.36 -1.91
N ARG A 779 28.42 28.85 -0.83
CA ARG A 779 27.90 30.23 -0.79
C ARG A 779 29.00 31.23 -0.40
N ALA A 780 29.37 32.04 -1.41
CA ALA A 780 29.89 33.42 -1.33
C ALA A 780 31.38 33.70 -1.66
N SER A 781 32.25 32.71 -1.94
CA SER A 781 33.64 33.00 -2.36
C SER A 781 34.07 32.43 -3.73
N GLY A 782 33.24 31.65 -4.40
CA GLY A 782 33.46 31.27 -5.80
C GLY A 782 34.61 30.28 -6.07
N TRP A 783 35.25 29.72 -5.05
CA TRP A 783 36.33 28.74 -5.22
C TRP A 783 36.26 27.60 -4.20
N VAL A 784 36.62 26.40 -4.64
CA VAL A 784 36.77 25.21 -3.80
C VAL A 784 38.20 25.22 -3.26
N ASP A 785 38.40 25.70 -2.03
CA ASP A 785 39.66 25.47 -1.32
C ASP A 785 39.65 24.03 -0.78
N ILE A 786 40.52 23.17 -1.30
CA ILE A 786 40.79 21.87 -0.69
C ILE A 786 41.66 22.15 0.54
N PRO A 787 41.19 21.89 1.79
CA PRO A 787 41.98 22.21 2.96
C PRO A 787 43.33 21.47 2.94
N GLY A 788 44.41 22.21 2.70
CA GLY A 788 45.79 21.70 2.73
C GLY A 788 46.39 21.18 1.42
N ALA A 789 45.74 21.35 0.26
CA ALA A 789 46.34 21.06 -1.05
C ALA A 789 46.11 22.21 -2.02
N ALA A 790 47.17 22.99 -2.32
CA ALA A 790 47.12 23.99 -3.38
C ALA A 790 47.18 23.26 -4.73
N LEU A 791 46.04 23.14 -5.42
CA LEU A 791 46.01 22.69 -6.81
C LEU A 791 46.73 23.72 -7.69
N SER A 792 47.54 23.27 -8.64
CA SER A 792 48.07 24.17 -9.66
C SER A 792 46.94 24.62 -10.61
N ALA A 793 47.14 25.75 -11.29
CA ALA A 793 46.16 26.29 -12.23
C ALA A 793 45.77 25.30 -13.33
N ASP A 794 46.70 24.44 -13.76
CA ASP A 794 46.45 23.40 -14.77
C ASP A 794 45.58 22.28 -14.19
N GLU A 795 45.85 21.83 -12.98
CA GLU A 795 45.07 20.79 -12.28
C GLU A 795 43.64 21.24 -12.00
N GLN A 796 43.48 22.51 -11.62
CA GLN A 796 42.19 23.15 -11.45
C GLN A 796 41.43 23.18 -12.78
N THR A 797 42.07 23.59 -13.87
CA THR A 797 41.47 23.62 -15.21
C THR A 797 41.00 22.22 -15.67
N VAL A 798 41.78 21.17 -15.36
CA VAL A 798 41.38 19.78 -15.67
C VAL A 798 40.17 19.34 -14.86
N LEU A 799 40.18 19.60 -13.54
CA LEU A 799 39.05 19.25 -12.67
C LEU A 799 37.76 19.95 -13.10
N GLU A 800 37.85 21.21 -13.51
CA GLU A 800 36.72 21.97 -14.03
C GLU A 800 36.14 21.36 -15.30
N ARG A 801 37.00 20.92 -16.23
CA ARG A 801 36.53 20.27 -17.46
C ARG A 801 35.82 18.95 -17.18
N GLU A 802 36.34 18.13 -16.29
CA GLU A 802 35.72 16.84 -15.95
C GLU A 802 34.40 17.01 -15.21
N LEU A 803 34.27 18.02 -14.34
CA LEU A 803 33.00 18.37 -13.70
C LEU A 803 31.96 18.80 -14.75
N ASP A 804 32.36 19.63 -15.72
CA ASP A 804 31.45 20.05 -16.79
C ASP A 804 30.94 18.87 -17.63
N GLU A 805 31.82 17.94 -18.00
CA GLU A 805 31.44 16.73 -18.72
C GLU A 805 30.44 15.88 -17.92
N LEU A 806 30.66 15.74 -16.60
CA LEU A 806 29.76 14.99 -15.73
C LEU A 806 28.37 15.64 -15.66
N TYR A 807 28.29 16.95 -15.46
CA TYR A 807 27.01 17.66 -15.37
C TYR A 807 26.28 17.73 -16.71
N GLN A 808 27.00 17.75 -17.84
CA GLN A 808 26.38 17.57 -19.16
C GLN A 808 25.80 16.17 -19.32
N LEU A 809 26.52 15.12 -18.91
CA LEU A 809 26.02 13.74 -18.95
C LEU A 809 24.79 13.55 -18.07
N LEU A 810 24.79 14.15 -16.87
CA LEU A 810 23.64 14.14 -15.97
C LEU A 810 22.43 14.85 -16.61
N ALA A 811 22.64 16.03 -17.20
CA ALA A 811 21.58 16.78 -17.88
C ALA A 811 21.01 16.01 -19.09
N ASP A 812 21.87 15.42 -19.93
CA ASP A 812 21.45 14.60 -21.07
C ASP A 812 20.59 13.42 -20.64
N SER A 813 20.97 12.77 -19.54
CA SER A 813 20.23 11.63 -19.02
C SER A 813 18.86 12.04 -18.48
N MET A 814 18.75 13.25 -17.93
CA MET A 814 17.50 13.78 -17.37
C MET A 814 16.50 14.29 -18.40
N ILE A 815 16.93 14.67 -19.61
CA ILE A 815 16.04 15.18 -20.67
C ILE A 815 14.94 14.16 -21.05
N HIS A 816 15.19 12.87 -20.81
CA HIS A 816 14.29 11.79 -21.17
C HIS A 816 13.40 11.27 -20.03
N LEU A 817 13.55 11.80 -18.82
CA LEU A 817 12.79 11.35 -17.64
C LEU A 817 11.55 12.20 -17.46
N GLU A 818 10.47 11.60 -16.94
CA GLU A 818 9.30 12.39 -16.60
C GLU A 818 9.52 13.21 -15.32
N PRO A 819 8.99 14.44 -15.24
CA PRO A 819 9.30 15.35 -14.13
C PRO A 819 8.83 14.85 -12.74
N HIS A 820 7.87 13.93 -12.71
CA HIS A 820 7.36 13.33 -11.48
C HIS A 820 8.22 12.16 -10.98
N GLU A 821 9.15 11.66 -11.79
CA GLU A 821 10.06 10.57 -11.41
C GLU A 821 11.03 11.01 -10.30
N PRO A 822 11.24 10.19 -9.26
CA PRO A 822 12.18 10.49 -8.17
C PRO A 822 13.61 10.79 -8.64
N GLU A 823 14.05 10.11 -9.70
CA GLU A 823 15.37 10.22 -10.33
C GLU A 823 15.57 11.60 -10.96
N PHE A 824 14.55 12.10 -11.66
CA PHE A 824 14.54 13.46 -12.20
C PHE A 824 14.68 14.49 -11.08
N ARG A 825 13.88 14.37 -10.01
CA ARG A 825 13.93 15.30 -8.87
C ARG A 825 15.28 15.32 -8.16
N ARG A 826 15.94 14.17 -8.02
CA ARG A 826 17.29 14.09 -7.44
C ARG A 826 18.34 14.72 -8.34
N GLY A 827 18.35 14.38 -9.62
CA GLY A 827 19.28 14.97 -10.60
C GLY A 827 19.13 16.50 -10.70
N GLN A 828 17.90 16.99 -10.54
CA GLN A 828 17.56 18.42 -10.58
C GLN A 828 18.28 19.22 -9.49
N VAL A 829 18.35 18.70 -8.26
CA VAL A 829 19.04 19.36 -7.13
C VAL A 829 20.54 19.53 -7.41
N TYR A 830 21.19 18.50 -7.98
CA TYR A 830 22.60 18.56 -8.33
C TYR A 830 22.88 19.56 -9.46
N LEU A 831 22.04 19.57 -10.50
CA LEU A 831 22.15 20.53 -11.59
C LEU A 831 21.96 21.98 -11.12
N TYR A 832 21.05 22.22 -10.17
CA TYR A 832 20.87 23.54 -9.59
C TYR A 832 22.10 24.06 -8.86
N GLY A 833 22.76 23.20 -8.07
CA GLY A 833 24.03 23.53 -7.42
C GLY A 833 25.10 23.93 -8.44
N TYR A 834 25.21 23.18 -9.54
CA TYR A 834 26.18 23.46 -10.61
C TYR A 834 25.89 24.75 -11.37
N VAL A 835 24.64 24.98 -11.81
CA VAL A 835 24.27 26.21 -12.53
C VAL A 835 24.50 27.44 -11.65
N ALA A 836 24.19 27.36 -10.35
CA ALA A 836 24.47 28.44 -9.39
C ALA A 836 25.97 28.72 -9.26
N ALA A 837 26.80 27.69 -9.15
CA ALA A 837 28.25 27.83 -9.00
C ALA A 837 28.95 28.30 -10.30
N ARG A 838 28.37 28.04 -11.48
CA ARG A 838 28.99 28.30 -12.80
C ARG A 838 28.17 29.24 -13.68
N ARG A 839 27.45 30.18 -13.06
CA ARG A 839 26.54 31.13 -13.73
C ARG A 839 27.10 31.76 -15.01
N GLU A 840 28.27 32.39 -14.96
CA GLU A 840 28.83 33.10 -16.12
C GLU A 840 29.07 32.18 -17.32
N ARG A 841 29.44 30.94 -17.08
CA ARG A 841 29.73 29.96 -18.12
C ARG A 841 28.45 29.45 -18.76
N VAL A 842 27.42 29.19 -17.96
CA VAL A 842 26.08 28.83 -18.45
C VAL A 842 25.47 29.97 -19.27
N LEU A 843 25.61 31.22 -18.81
CA LEU A 843 25.17 32.41 -19.56
C LEU A 843 25.90 32.55 -20.89
N ARG A 844 27.24 32.38 -20.92
CA ARG A 844 27.99 32.39 -22.19
C ARG A 844 27.54 31.27 -23.14
N GLN A 845 27.21 30.09 -22.63
CA GLN A 845 26.68 29.00 -23.47
C GLN A 845 25.31 29.35 -24.07
N LEU A 846 24.43 29.99 -23.29
CA LEU A 846 23.12 30.49 -23.75
C LEU A 846 23.30 31.63 -24.78
N GLU A 847 24.20 32.57 -24.54
CA GLU A 847 24.55 33.68 -25.44
C GLU A 847 25.11 33.21 -26.79
N LEU A 848 25.94 32.16 -26.77
CA LEU A 848 26.54 31.57 -27.96
C LEU A 848 25.57 30.68 -28.74
N GLY A 849 24.31 30.52 -28.28
CA GLY A 849 23.32 29.63 -28.89
C GLY A 849 23.74 28.15 -28.83
N GLY A 850 24.56 27.78 -27.85
CA GLY A 850 25.11 26.44 -27.73
C GLY A 850 24.03 25.41 -27.41
N HIS A 851 23.99 24.34 -28.21
CA HIS A 851 23.14 23.16 -28.01
C HIS A 851 23.64 22.26 -26.86
N SER A 852 23.91 22.85 -25.71
CA SER A 852 24.31 22.10 -24.52
C SER A 852 23.09 21.37 -23.94
N PRO A 853 23.24 20.14 -23.42
CA PRO A 853 22.18 19.45 -22.67
C PRO A 853 21.62 20.30 -21.54
N LEU A 854 22.49 21.09 -20.90
CA LEU A 854 22.14 22.00 -19.82
C LEU A 854 21.14 23.08 -20.22
N THR A 855 21.21 23.58 -21.46
CA THR A 855 20.33 24.66 -21.95
C THR A 855 18.98 24.12 -22.42
N ARG A 856 18.92 22.84 -22.81
CA ARG A 856 17.70 22.12 -23.21
C ARG A 856 16.96 21.50 -22.04
N LEU A 857 17.62 21.36 -20.89
CA LEU A 857 17.02 20.78 -19.70
C LEU A 857 15.76 21.55 -19.31
N HIS A 858 14.74 20.76 -19.04
CA HIS A 858 13.45 21.19 -18.58
C HIS A 858 13.48 21.44 -17.06
N PHE A 859 13.08 22.63 -16.59
CA PHE A 859 12.99 22.96 -15.16
C PHE A 859 11.55 23.03 -14.64
N LEU A 860 11.19 22.15 -13.72
CA LEU A 860 9.90 22.27 -13.01
C LEU A 860 9.92 23.50 -12.08
N PRO A 861 9.02 24.48 -12.27
CA PRO A 861 8.67 25.35 -11.16
C PRO A 861 7.99 24.52 -10.06
N ALA A 862 8.05 25.00 -8.81
CA ALA A 862 7.46 24.34 -7.63
C ALA A 862 5.95 24.05 -7.75
N SER A 863 5.28 24.58 -8.78
CA SER A 863 3.84 24.46 -9.06
C SER A 863 3.41 23.30 -9.96
N GLY A 864 4.31 22.41 -10.39
CA GLY A 864 3.93 21.20 -11.13
C GLY A 864 3.44 21.41 -12.57
N GLN A 865 3.57 22.61 -13.14
CA GLN A 865 3.38 22.82 -14.59
C GLN A 865 4.65 22.52 -15.39
N SER A 866 4.47 21.91 -16.56
CA SER A 866 5.49 21.72 -17.60
C SER A 866 5.52 22.93 -18.57
N LEU A 867 6.59 23.48 -19.16
CA LEU A 867 8.04 23.55 -18.96
C LEU A 867 8.58 24.53 -20.05
N THR A 868 9.39 25.53 -19.69
CA THR A 868 10.30 26.22 -20.65
C THR A 868 11.74 25.83 -20.32
N SER A 869 12.54 25.46 -21.32
CA SER A 869 13.97 25.19 -21.14
C SER A 869 14.72 26.45 -20.68
N LEU A 870 15.92 26.29 -20.11
CA LEU A 870 16.79 27.44 -19.76
C LEU A 870 17.01 28.36 -20.96
N ASP A 871 17.16 27.79 -22.16
CA ASP A 871 17.24 28.54 -23.42
C ASP A 871 15.95 29.29 -23.72
N ALA A 872 14.78 28.65 -23.64
CA ALA A 872 13.50 29.33 -23.87
C ALA A 872 13.27 30.48 -22.87
N LEU A 873 13.61 30.29 -21.59
CA LEU A 873 13.55 31.33 -20.57
C LEU A 873 14.52 32.49 -20.88
N TYR A 874 15.74 32.17 -21.29
CA TYR A 874 16.74 33.17 -21.67
C TYR A 874 16.30 33.98 -22.90
N GLN A 875 15.79 33.32 -23.95
CA GLN A 875 15.28 33.96 -25.16
C GLN A 875 14.10 34.88 -24.87
N VAL A 876 13.12 34.42 -24.07
CA VAL A 876 11.99 35.25 -23.64
C VAL A 876 12.47 36.47 -22.85
N THR A 877 13.46 36.28 -21.98
CA THR A 877 14.04 37.37 -21.18
C THR A 877 14.79 38.39 -22.04
N GLN A 878 15.59 37.93 -23.02
CA GLN A 878 16.28 38.81 -23.98
C GLN A 878 15.28 39.63 -24.82
N GLN A 879 14.16 39.02 -25.23
CA GLN A 879 13.16 39.69 -26.05
C GLN A 879 12.34 40.73 -25.28
N THR A 880 12.06 40.48 -24.00
CA THR A 880 11.09 41.27 -23.24
C THR A 880 11.71 42.16 -22.17
N GLY A 881 12.98 41.92 -21.82
CA GLY A 881 13.68 42.60 -20.74
C GLY A 881 13.09 42.36 -19.34
N ARG A 882 12.10 41.45 -19.20
CA ARG A 882 11.35 41.14 -17.98
C ARG A 882 10.87 39.69 -17.99
N LEU A 883 10.99 38.98 -16.86
CA LEU A 883 10.53 37.59 -16.76
C LEU A 883 9.11 37.55 -16.18
N ARG A 884 8.17 36.88 -16.84
CA ARG A 884 6.78 36.71 -16.39
C ARG A 884 6.62 35.34 -15.72
N VAL A 885 6.19 35.29 -14.46
CA VAL A 885 5.98 34.05 -13.70
C VAL A 885 4.59 34.11 -13.06
N ALA A 886 3.86 32.99 -13.07
CA ALA A 886 2.54 32.86 -12.43
C ALA A 886 2.65 32.11 -11.09
N GLU A 887 1.81 32.45 -10.12
CA GLU A 887 1.81 31.87 -8.76
C GLU A 887 0.81 30.69 -8.63
N PRO A 888 1.12 29.63 -7.85
CA PRO A 888 0.19 28.53 -7.59
C PRO A 888 -0.63 28.70 -6.30
N GLY A 889 -1.93 28.38 -6.38
CA GLY A 889 -2.77 28.00 -5.23
C GLY A 889 -3.40 29.12 -4.41
N LEU A 890 -4.63 29.51 -4.78
CA LEU A 890 -5.63 30.13 -3.90
C LEU A 890 -7.01 29.56 -4.28
N ASP A 891 -7.68 28.88 -3.36
CA ASP A 891 -9.04 28.33 -3.53
C ASP A 891 -10.17 29.38 -3.34
N ASP A 892 -9.86 30.68 -3.36
CA ASP A 892 -10.86 31.74 -3.18
C ASP A 892 -10.60 32.97 -4.10
N PRO A 893 -11.47 33.25 -5.10
CA PRO A 893 -11.29 34.38 -6.03
C PRO A 893 -11.61 35.78 -5.44
N GLY A 894 -11.78 35.92 -4.12
CA GLY A 894 -12.36 37.11 -3.50
C GLY A 894 -11.46 38.06 -2.71
N GLN A 895 -10.18 37.77 -2.44
CA GLN A 895 -9.34 38.64 -1.59
C GLN A 895 -7.94 38.91 -2.17
N GLU A 896 -7.78 40.11 -2.73
CA GLU A 896 -6.47 40.68 -3.04
C GLU A 896 -5.78 41.15 -1.75
N GLN A 897 -4.78 40.40 -1.28
CA GLN A 897 -3.73 40.94 -0.41
C GLN A 897 -2.36 40.55 -0.91
N VAL A 898 -1.51 41.56 -1.10
CA VAL A 898 -0.12 41.43 -1.55
C VAL A 898 0.79 41.20 -0.34
N VAL A 899 1.37 40.00 -0.18
CA VAL A 899 2.67 39.77 0.48
C VAL A 899 3.30 38.49 -0.10
N ALA A 900 4.58 38.56 -0.47
CA ALA A 900 5.35 37.43 -1.02
C ALA A 900 5.91 36.51 0.08
N GLU A 901 5.96 35.20 -0.16
CA GLU A 901 7.09 34.35 0.25
C GLU A 901 7.18 33.05 -0.59
N LEU A 902 8.19 33.00 -1.47
CA LEU A 902 8.53 31.84 -2.32
C LEU A 902 9.28 30.77 -1.52
N GLY A 903 8.59 29.68 -1.18
CA GLY A 903 9.18 28.49 -0.57
C GLY A 903 9.46 27.38 -1.60
N GLY A 904 10.74 27.07 -1.84
CA GLY A 904 11.17 25.80 -2.45
C GLY A 904 11.99 25.91 -3.75
N LEU A 905 13.32 25.76 -3.60
CA LEU A 905 14.37 25.48 -4.59
C LEU A 905 14.77 26.47 -5.70
N LEU A 906 14.00 27.49 -6.07
CA LEU A 906 14.53 28.65 -6.83
C LEU A 906 13.79 29.94 -6.40
N THR A 907 14.49 30.86 -5.75
CA THR A 907 13.90 32.12 -5.26
C THR A 907 13.71 33.13 -6.39
N GLU A 908 12.83 34.12 -6.21
CA GLU A 908 12.69 35.28 -7.12
C GLU A 908 14.04 35.95 -7.40
N THR A 909 14.85 36.04 -6.34
CA THR A 909 16.22 36.54 -6.37
C THR A 909 17.12 35.73 -7.30
N TYR A 910 16.93 34.42 -7.42
CA TYR A 910 17.73 33.58 -8.30
C TYR A 910 17.48 33.91 -9.78
N TYR A 911 16.22 34.06 -10.19
CA TYR A 911 15.89 34.37 -11.59
C TYR A 911 16.29 35.80 -11.98
N GLN A 912 16.07 36.77 -11.09
CA GLN A 912 16.57 38.14 -11.28
C GLN A 912 18.10 38.19 -11.33
N GLN A 913 18.79 37.41 -10.48
CA GLN A 913 20.24 37.29 -10.53
C GLN A 913 20.70 36.61 -11.81
N LEU A 914 20.07 35.54 -12.27
CA LEU A 914 20.52 34.79 -13.45
C LEU A 914 20.43 35.64 -14.73
N PHE A 915 19.31 36.34 -14.94
CA PHE A 915 19.04 37.03 -16.22
C PHE A 915 19.03 38.57 -16.15
N GLY A 916 19.13 39.18 -14.97
CA GLY A 916 19.27 40.63 -14.81
C GLY A 916 18.00 41.45 -15.09
N CYS A 917 16.81 40.84 -15.10
CA CYS A 917 15.54 41.49 -15.44
C CYS A 917 14.52 41.49 -14.28
N PRO A 918 13.69 42.54 -14.11
CA PRO A 918 12.61 42.59 -13.10
C PRO A 918 11.37 41.74 -13.49
N ILE A 919 10.55 41.36 -12.51
CA ILE A 919 9.28 40.59 -12.64
C ILE A 919 8.10 41.54 -12.35
N ASP A 920 7.05 41.56 -13.20
CA ASP A 920 5.88 42.44 -13.03
C ASP A 920 4.55 41.69 -12.82
N LYS A 921 3.57 42.36 -12.18
CA LYS A 921 2.19 41.91 -11.93
C LYS A 921 1.22 42.31 -13.06
N LEU A 922 0.22 41.46 -13.32
CA LEU A 922 -0.68 41.45 -14.50
C LEU A 922 -1.88 42.42 -14.41
N GLU A 923 -2.22 43.08 -15.53
CA GLU A 923 -3.58 43.38 -16.02
C GLU A 923 -3.51 43.86 -17.50
N LYS A 924 -4.40 43.54 -18.49
CA LYS A 924 -5.89 43.48 -18.58
C LYS A 924 -6.41 42.52 -19.70
N PRO A 925 -7.74 42.32 -19.92
CA PRO A 925 -8.40 41.01 -20.05
C PRO A 925 -8.28 40.32 -21.41
N GLN A 926 -8.06 38.99 -21.38
CA GLN A 926 -8.33 38.11 -22.49
C GLN A 926 -9.84 37.95 -22.70
N GLN A 927 -10.27 37.76 -23.96
CA GLN A 927 -11.65 37.41 -24.28
C GLN A 927 -12.08 36.16 -23.51
N GLU A 928 -13.26 36.22 -22.90
CA GLU A 928 -13.84 35.11 -22.13
C GLU A 928 -13.91 33.86 -23.04
N PRO A 929 -13.24 32.76 -22.67
CA PRO A 929 -13.20 31.56 -23.50
C PRO A 929 -14.63 31.02 -23.72
N PRO A 930 -14.91 30.41 -24.88
CA PRO A 930 -16.26 29.92 -25.23
C PRO A 930 -16.82 28.93 -24.18
N GLU A 931 -15.93 28.21 -23.50
CA GLU A 931 -16.21 27.35 -22.36
C GLU A 931 -16.84 28.10 -21.18
N GLN A 932 -16.30 29.28 -20.82
CA GLN A 932 -16.85 30.12 -19.74
C GLN A 932 -18.17 30.76 -20.15
N LYS A 933 -18.29 31.21 -21.42
CA LYS A 933 -19.55 31.73 -21.96
C LYS A 933 -20.66 30.69 -21.95
N LEU A 934 -20.37 29.43 -22.32
CA LEU A 934 -21.35 28.35 -22.28
C LEU A 934 -21.73 28.00 -20.84
N LEU A 935 -20.78 27.89 -19.90
CA LEU A 935 -21.11 27.67 -18.48
C LEU A 935 -22.01 28.77 -17.92
N LYS A 936 -21.74 30.02 -18.28
CA LYS A 936 -22.58 31.17 -17.88
C LYS A 936 -23.98 31.08 -18.49
N ALA A 937 -24.10 30.63 -19.74
CA ALA A 937 -25.38 30.38 -20.37
C ALA A 937 -26.15 29.23 -19.67
N LEU A 938 -25.50 28.12 -19.36
CA LEU A 938 -26.07 26.98 -18.63
C LEU A 938 -26.55 27.40 -17.24
N ARG A 939 -25.71 28.10 -16.46
CA ARG A 939 -26.07 28.59 -15.12
C ARG A 939 -27.24 29.55 -15.16
N ARG A 940 -27.28 30.46 -16.14
CA ARG A 940 -28.42 31.38 -16.32
C ARG A 940 -29.70 30.63 -16.63
N GLU A 941 -29.61 29.61 -17.48
CA GLU A 941 -30.76 28.80 -17.89
C GLU A 941 -31.30 27.96 -16.72
N PHE A 942 -30.42 27.29 -15.99
CA PHE A 942 -30.78 26.60 -14.75
C PHE A 942 -31.38 27.53 -13.70
N SER A 943 -30.78 28.70 -13.47
CA SER A 943 -31.30 29.66 -12.48
C SER A 943 -32.69 30.18 -12.87
N ARG A 944 -32.99 30.23 -14.18
CA ARG A 944 -34.31 30.62 -14.69
C ARG A 944 -35.35 29.54 -14.46
N ILE A 945 -35.00 28.28 -14.70
CA ILE A 945 -35.90 27.13 -14.55
C ILE A 945 -36.12 26.82 -13.07
N CYS A 946 -35.04 26.68 -12.29
CA CYS A 946 -35.07 26.41 -10.85
C CYS A 946 -35.53 27.60 -10.00
N ALA A 947 -35.97 28.71 -10.61
CA ALA A 947 -36.71 29.74 -9.90
C ALA A 947 -38.10 29.25 -9.46
N ASP A 948 -38.61 28.19 -10.10
CA ASP A 948 -39.79 27.48 -9.65
C ASP A 948 -39.46 26.56 -8.45
N PRO A 949 -40.04 26.84 -7.26
CA PRO A 949 -39.80 26.01 -6.08
C PRO A 949 -40.29 24.56 -6.23
N GLU A 950 -41.17 24.25 -7.19
CA GLU A 950 -41.64 22.88 -7.45
C GLU A 950 -40.57 21.97 -8.10
N LEU A 951 -39.53 22.55 -8.71
CA LEU A 951 -38.46 21.79 -9.37
C LEU A 951 -37.33 21.35 -8.43
N GLY A 952 -37.38 21.78 -7.16
CA GLY A 952 -36.68 21.13 -6.04
C GLY A 952 -35.14 21.17 -6.02
N LEU A 953 -34.47 21.85 -6.96
CA LEU A 953 -33.00 21.90 -6.97
C LEU A 953 -32.43 23.01 -6.07
N PRO A 954 -31.58 22.69 -5.07
CA PRO A 954 -30.87 23.69 -4.30
C PRO A 954 -30.02 24.60 -5.18
N PRO A 955 -30.05 25.94 -4.98
CA PRO A 955 -29.19 26.90 -5.71
C PRO A 955 -27.69 26.56 -5.64
N GLU A 956 -27.27 25.88 -4.57
CA GLU A 956 -25.89 25.46 -4.33
C GLU A 956 -25.37 24.51 -5.42
N LEU A 957 -26.23 23.65 -6.00
CA LEU A 957 -25.85 22.72 -7.07
C LEU A 957 -25.48 23.45 -8.37
N LEU A 958 -25.99 24.67 -8.56
CA LEU A 958 -25.67 25.52 -9.72
C LEU A 958 -24.29 26.16 -9.60
N THR A 959 -23.84 26.43 -8.37
CA THR A 959 -22.51 26.97 -8.11
C THR A 959 -21.41 25.94 -8.40
N GLY A 960 -21.72 24.65 -8.21
CA GLY A 960 -20.84 23.53 -8.49
C GLY A 960 -20.72 23.10 -9.96
N LEU A 961 -21.45 23.73 -10.90
CA LEU A 961 -21.38 23.39 -12.33
C LEU A 961 -20.07 23.90 -12.95
N GLY A 962 -19.20 23.00 -13.42
CA GLY A 962 -17.89 23.32 -13.97
C GLY A 962 -17.45 22.40 -15.12
N TRP A 963 -16.28 22.69 -15.69
CA TRP A 963 -15.64 21.79 -16.65
C TRP A 963 -14.90 20.69 -15.91
N GLY A 964 -15.10 19.44 -16.33
CA GLY A 964 -14.27 18.34 -15.86
C GLY A 964 -12.87 18.45 -16.46
N GLU A 965 -11.86 18.24 -15.63
CA GLU A 965 -10.52 17.95 -16.17
C GLU A 965 -10.60 16.67 -17.01
N PRO A 966 -9.86 16.58 -18.14
CA PRO A 966 -9.71 15.35 -18.91
C PRO A 966 -8.92 14.30 -18.12
N THR A 967 -9.52 13.85 -17.02
CA THR A 967 -9.08 12.78 -16.13
C THR A 967 -9.62 11.46 -16.64
N ARG A 968 -9.24 10.33 -16.01
CA ARG A 968 -9.65 8.96 -16.41
C ARG A 968 -11.17 8.77 -16.63
N PHE A 969 -12.05 9.59 -16.03
CA PHE A 969 -13.51 9.55 -16.24
C PHE A 969 -13.99 10.19 -17.57
N PHE A 970 -13.19 11.07 -18.17
CA PHE A 970 -13.50 11.84 -19.38
C PHE A 970 -12.54 11.54 -20.55
N GLN A 971 -12.02 10.32 -20.64
CA GLN A 971 -11.21 9.88 -21.78
C GLN A 971 -11.99 10.00 -23.11
N LEU A 972 -11.26 10.13 -24.23
CA LEU A 972 -11.83 9.99 -25.58
C LEU A 972 -12.54 8.64 -25.69
N GLY A 973 -13.87 8.64 -25.69
CA GLY A 973 -14.70 7.43 -25.74
C GLY A 973 -15.60 7.19 -24.53
N SER A 974 -15.51 8.01 -23.47
CA SER A 974 -16.46 7.92 -22.34
C SER A 974 -17.90 8.10 -22.83
N ARG A 975 -18.79 7.16 -22.49
CA ARG A 975 -20.24 7.22 -22.78
C ARG A 975 -20.94 8.36 -22.03
N TYR A 976 -20.31 8.86 -20.96
CA TYR A 976 -20.85 9.92 -20.12
C TYR A 976 -20.13 11.24 -20.39
N TYR A 977 -20.89 12.29 -20.66
CA TYR A 977 -20.36 13.63 -20.92
C TYR A 977 -20.66 14.63 -19.82
N ILE A 978 -21.40 14.21 -18.79
CA ILE A 978 -21.67 14.96 -17.56
C ILE A 978 -21.59 13.99 -16.39
N HIS A 979 -20.97 14.42 -15.29
CA HIS A 979 -20.84 13.64 -14.08
C HIS A 979 -21.14 14.53 -12.86
N HIS A 980 -22.12 14.16 -12.05
CA HIS A 980 -22.37 14.81 -10.77
C HIS A 980 -21.66 14.05 -9.66
N ARG A 981 -20.97 14.78 -8.78
CA ARG A 981 -20.30 14.25 -7.59
C ARG A 981 -21.11 14.63 -6.35
N PRO A 982 -21.95 13.72 -5.82
CA PRO A 982 -22.86 14.05 -4.72
C PRO A 982 -22.14 14.63 -3.48
N HIS A 983 -20.93 14.15 -3.21
CA HIS A 983 -20.16 14.55 -2.03
C HIS A 983 -19.61 15.98 -2.09
N SER A 984 -19.31 16.49 -3.28
CA SER A 984 -18.81 17.87 -3.48
C SER A 984 -19.90 18.82 -3.94
N GLY A 985 -21.08 18.30 -4.31
CA GLY A 985 -22.13 19.08 -4.97
C GLY A 985 -21.71 19.63 -6.33
N THR A 986 -20.62 19.10 -6.93
CA THR A 986 -20.09 19.59 -8.21
C THR A 986 -20.59 18.76 -9.38
N THR A 987 -20.90 19.45 -10.48
CA THR A 987 -21.30 18.82 -11.74
C THR A 987 -20.30 19.17 -12.80
N GLU A 988 -19.62 18.17 -13.35
CA GLU A 988 -18.52 18.34 -14.30
C GLU A 988 -18.98 17.98 -15.71
N ILE A 989 -18.74 18.87 -16.68
CA ILE A 989 -19.03 18.65 -18.10
C ILE A 989 -17.74 18.26 -18.84
N ASN A 990 -17.78 17.21 -19.66
CA ASN A 990 -16.65 16.76 -20.47
C ASN A 990 -16.44 17.64 -21.72
N PRO A 991 -15.40 18.51 -21.79
CA PRO A 991 -15.17 19.32 -22.99
C PRO A 991 -14.72 18.47 -24.20
N ALA A 992 -14.23 17.24 -23.99
CA ALA A 992 -13.73 16.38 -25.05
C ALA A 992 -14.84 15.63 -25.81
N HIS A 993 -16.04 15.49 -25.23
CA HIS A 993 -17.12 14.70 -25.79
C HIS A 993 -17.71 15.34 -27.07
N GLY A 994 -18.07 14.52 -28.05
CA GLY A 994 -18.54 14.97 -29.37
C GLY A 994 -19.77 15.89 -29.31
N LEU A 995 -20.74 15.56 -28.45
CA LEU A 995 -21.94 16.39 -28.23
C LEU A 995 -21.57 17.76 -27.65
N VAL A 996 -20.71 17.79 -26.62
CA VAL A 996 -20.31 19.03 -25.94
C VAL A 996 -19.48 19.91 -26.87
N LYS A 997 -18.57 19.34 -27.66
CA LYS A 997 -17.85 20.08 -28.72
C LYS A 997 -18.81 20.67 -29.76
N LYS A 998 -19.87 19.95 -30.13
CA LYS A 998 -20.90 20.45 -31.05
C LYS A 998 -21.66 21.61 -30.43
N VAL A 999 -22.07 21.50 -29.17
CA VAL A 999 -22.72 22.59 -28.41
C VAL A 999 -21.78 23.80 -28.32
N LEU A 1000 -20.54 23.64 -27.87
CA LEU A 1000 -19.53 24.71 -27.78
C LEU A 1000 -19.32 25.46 -29.10
N LYS A 1001 -19.34 24.77 -30.24
CA LYS A 1001 -19.19 25.40 -31.57
C LYS A 1001 -20.45 26.11 -32.07
N SER A 1002 -21.63 25.76 -31.55
CA SER A 1002 -22.90 26.17 -32.13
C SER A 1002 -23.77 27.03 -31.21
N PHE A 1003 -23.59 27.01 -29.89
CA PHE A 1003 -24.52 27.65 -28.95
C PHE A 1003 -24.64 29.18 -29.13
N GLU A 1004 -23.58 29.86 -29.58
CA GLU A 1004 -23.65 31.30 -29.90
C GLU A 1004 -24.50 31.58 -31.15
N LYS A 1005 -24.63 30.60 -32.06
CA LYS A 1005 -25.41 30.71 -33.31
C LYS A 1005 -26.80 30.06 -33.19
N ASP A 1006 -26.93 29.04 -32.36
CA ASP A 1006 -28.16 28.31 -32.08
C ASP A 1006 -28.34 28.17 -30.54
N PRO A 1007 -29.02 29.14 -29.92
CA PRO A 1007 -29.27 29.13 -28.48
C PRO A 1007 -30.03 27.90 -27.97
N ARG A 1008 -30.73 27.17 -28.85
CA ARG A 1008 -31.52 25.97 -28.49
C ARG A 1008 -30.64 24.80 -28.06
N MET A 1009 -29.34 24.84 -28.37
CA MET A 1009 -28.39 23.83 -27.91
C MET A 1009 -28.12 23.92 -26.39
N VAL A 1010 -28.38 25.07 -25.77
CA VAL A 1010 -28.20 25.27 -24.32
C VAL A 1010 -29.23 24.45 -23.52
N PRO A 1011 -30.55 24.53 -23.79
CA PRO A 1011 -31.56 23.65 -23.21
C PRO A 1011 -31.26 22.15 -23.24
N VAL A 1012 -30.76 21.65 -24.37
CA VAL A 1012 -30.44 20.21 -24.53
C VAL A 1012 -29.38 19.79 -23.52
N LEU A 1013 -28.33 20.60 -23.34
CA LEU A 1013 -27.26 20.30 -22.40
C LEU A 1013 -27.72 20.51 -20.94
N VAL A 1014 -28.62 21.48 -20.69
CA VAL A 1014 -29.25 21.71 -19.38
C VAL A 1014 -30.06 20.51 -18.92
N SER A 1015 -30.87 19.91 -19.81
CA SER A 1015 -31.60 18.67 -19.52
C SER A 1015 -30.66 17.55 -19.12
N SER A 1016 -29.58 17.32 -19.85
CA SER A 1016 -28.60 16.29 -19.51
C SER A 1016 -27.87 16.54 -18.18
N VAL A 1017 -27.62 17.81 -17.83
CA VAL A 1017 -27.03 18.19 -16.54
C VAL A 1017 -28.01 17.90 -15.41
N TYR A 1018 -29.30 18.21 -15.60
CA TYR A 1018 -30.35 17.93 -14.64
C TYR A 1018 -30.46 16.42 -14.39
N THR A 1019 -30.56 15.60 -15.45
CA THR A 1019 -30.62 14.13 -15.33
C THR A 1019 -29.40 13.56 -14.59
N ALA A 1020 -28.20 14.12 -14.81
CA ALA A 1020 -26.98 13.68 -14.13
C ALA A 1020 -26.97 14.04 -12.63
N ILE A 1021 -27.43 15.25 -12.27
CA ILE A 1021 -27.62 15.66 -10.88
C ILE A 1021 -28.68 14.77 -10.22
N ASN A 1022 -29.81 14.59 -10.91
CA ASN A 1022 -30.96 13.84 -10.44
C ASN A 1022 -30.59 12.38 -10.10
N LYS A 1023 -29.86 11.72 -11.02
CA LYS A 1023 -29.39 10.34 -10.83
C LYS A 1023 -28.49 10.16 -9.60
N ALA A 1024 -27.80 11.22 -9.17
CA ALA A 1024 -26.76 11.14 -8.16
C ALA A 1024 -27.22 11.51 -6.74
N LEU A 1025 -28.38 12.16 -6.56
CA LEU A 1025 -28.90 12.63 -5.27
C LEU A 1025 -30.01 11.76 -4.65
N GLU A 1026 -30.26 10.56 -5.20
CA GLU A 1026 -31.38 9.62 -4.91
C GLU A 1026 -32.76 10.06 -5.44
N GLU A 1027 -33.65 9.05 -5.60
CA GLU A 1027 -34.70 8.97 -6.62
C GLU A 1027 -35.83 9.99 -6.44
N VAL A 1028 -35.80 10.97 -7.33
CA VAL A 1028 -36.85 11.91 -7.64
C VAL A 1028 -37.58 11.31 -8.84
N GLU A 1029 -38.83 10.89 -8.62
CA GLU A 1029 -39.69 10.17 -9.57
C GLU A 1029 -39.81 10.88 -10.93
N ASP A 1030 -40.15 10.14 -12.00
CA ASP A 1030 -40.32 10.61 -13.39
C ASP A 1030 -41.07 11.96 -13.53
N TYR A 1031 -41.92 12.31 -12.56
CA TYR A 1031 -42.66 13.58 -12.55
C TYR A 1031 -41.79 14.82 -12.42
N HIS A 1032 -40.64 14.78 -11.73
CA HIS A 1032 -39.82 16.00 -11.61
C HIS A 1032 -38.94 16.21 -12.84
N GLU A 1033 -38.46 15.13 -13.46
CA GLU A 1033 -37.79 15.23 -14.76
C GLU A 1033 -38.79 15.73 -15.82
N LEU A 1034 -40.05 15.24 -15.78
CA LEU A 1034 -41.12 15.78 -16.61
C LEU A 1034 -41.40 17.26 -16.34
N ALA A 1035 -41.58 17.65 -15.08
CA ALA A 1035 -41.82 19.04 -14.70
C ALA A 1035 -40.66 19.96 -15.13
N PHE A 1036 -39.42 19.49 -14.99
CA PHE A 1036 -38.24 20.23 -15.45
C PHE A 1036 -38.23 20.38 -16.98
N LEU A 1037 -38.57 19.33 -17.72
CA LEU A 1037 -38.66 19.37 -19.18
C LEU A 1037 -39.81 20.27 -19.66
N GLU A 1038 -40.96 20.26 -18.98
CA GLU A 1038 -42.09 21.16 -19.26
C GLU A 1038 -41.70 22.62 -19.02
N ALA A 1039 -41.09 22.93 -17.88
CA ALA A 1039 -40.58 24.27 -17.57
C ALA A 1039 -39.51 24.72 -18.59
N LEU A 1040 -38.64 23.80 -19.02
CA LEU A 1040 -37.64 24.06 -20.05
C LEU A 1040 -38.30 24.39 -21.40
N LEU A 1041 -39.35 23.66 -21.81
CA LEU A 1041 -40.11 23.90 -23.04
C LEU A 1041 -40.88 25.24 -22.99
N ASP A 1042 -41.56 25.51 -21.89
CA ASP A 1042 -42.31 26.77 -21.68
C ASP A 1042 -41.41 28.00 -21.71
N SER A 1043 -40.16 27.83 -21.28
CA SER A 1043 -39.16 28.89 -21.28
C SER A 1043 -38.59 29.22 -22.68
N HIS A 1044 -38.91 28.40 -23.69
CA HIS A 1044 -38.53 28.57 -25.11
C HIS A 1044 -39.72 28.28 -26.05
N PRO A 1045 -40.80 29.10 -26.02
CA PRO A 1045 -42.06 28.79 -26.71
C PRO A 1045 -42.00 28.81 -28.26
N ASN A 1046 -40.85 29.17 -28.83
CA ASN A 1046 -40.61 29.24 -30.28
C ASN A 1046 -39.46 28.29 -30.74
N GLY A 1047 -39.03 27.36 -29.89
CA GLY A 1047 -37.80 26.55 -30.04
C GLY A 1047 -37.97 25.24 -30.79
#